data_AF-A0A354PFQ7-F1
#
_entry.id   AF-A0A354PFQ7-F1
#
_cell.length_a   1.000
_cell.length_b   1.000
_cell.length_c   1.000
_cell.angle_alpha   90.00
_cell.angle_beta   90.00
_cell.angle_gamma   90.00
#
_symmetry.space_group_name_H-M   'P 1'
#
loop_
_entity.id
_entity.type
_entity.pdbx_description
1 polymer ?
#
loop_
_entity_poly.entity_id
_entity_poly.type
_entity_poly.pdbx_seq_one_letter_code
_entity_poly.pdbx_strand_id
1 'polypeptide(L)'
;MNQSTPSPSTPPRKVVKAIGPKLRRLLYVVLFILAILIANSAYLATITALEWVSQQTYQNYFYQLMFLAHLTLGLLVIVPFIVFAVVHFNNTRFRRNRRAVKVGYALLAASIAILFTGLLLFRVGGFELKNPTGRSVVYWIHVTSPLAAVWLYVLHRLAGPKIKWKYGVTYAGAVAAAVVMIATLHTQDPRRWNVAGPKEGVKYFEPSLARTSTGNFIDAKTLMMDDYCLACHADVHKAWEQSAHHFSSFNNPVYLTAVRETRHSAMKRDGSIQSSRWCAGCHDPVPFFSGAFDDPKFDDIGHPTAHAGITCTSCHAITNVNSNRGNADYTIEEPSHYPFAQSDNRFLQWINHQLVKAKPEFHKKTFLKPHHSTAEFCSTCHKVSLPSEVTGYKEFLRGQNHYDTWLLSGVSGHGAKSFYYPEVAHNDCNRCHMPAQESTDFGAKYLDDSGKLKVHDHLFPGANTGIAWLKDRPEAIKAHTALLQKSARIDLFGIKEEGTIDGKLHAPLRPTVPSLVPGKSYLLETVIRTLTLGHPFTQGTVDSNEVWVDVTVTSGDRVIGRSGRMDETGEVDRWAHFVNVFMLDETGSRINRRNAQDIRVPLYNHQIPPGAGQVIHYALDLPQDLNDHVTIEVKLQYRKFDQEYMAIVAADHGPDDHPLRGHTLGQPYRNPLPIVTMATDRITLPVEGIERAIGDNPSRDDIPTWQRWNDYGIGLLLEGKAELKQAEAAFKEVEKLGRFDGPLNLARVYQNEGRLDEAVDAIKRAATHNDPPAPPWTMSWLSGAVNAQQGRLDEAIGNFQTVLTTKVPERGFDFSRDYSVRNELGQAQFQRAQQFRSEAQKAQRDSWLRQAIDTFNQTLAIDSENAPAHYNLERAYRQLGDDEQAEYHGRMHLKYKGDDSIQGAVIGKARMKYPAADHAAEALVIYPLNRDL
;
A
#
# COMPACT_ATOMS: atom_id res chain seq x y z
N MET A 1 -1.43 108.88 -0.25
CA MET A 1 -2.54 108.41 0.60
C MET A 1 -3.29 107.30 -0.13
N ASN A 2 -3.63 106.26 0.62
CA ASN A 2 -3.86 104.87 0.21
C ASN A 2 -4.85 104.59 -0.93
N GLN A 3 -4.31 103.79 -1.85
CA GLN A 3 -4.93 102.78 -2.70
C GLN A 3 -6.07 101.99 -2.02
N SER A 4 -7.09 101.66 -2.80
CA SER A 4 -7.70 100.32 -2.78
C SER A 4 -8.32 100.02 -4.14
N THR A 5 -7.49 99.45 -5.03
CA THR A 5 -7.93 98.74 -6.22
C THR A 5 -8.78 97.52 -5.82
N PRO A 6 -9.94 97.28 -6.45
CA PRO A 6 -10.77 96.12 -6.14
C PRO A 6 -10.08 94.84 -6.64
N SER A 7 -9.87 93.87 -5.75
CA SER A 7 -9.38 92.53 -6.09
C SER A 7 -10.31 91.84 -7.10
N PRO A 8 -9.78 91.16 -8.13
CA PRO A 8 -10.58 90.37 -9.04
C PRO A 8 -11.27 89.25 -8.28
N SER A 9 -12.60 89.24 -8.32
CA SER A 9 -13.43 88.17 -7.76
C SER A 9 -13.03 86.83 -8.37
N THR A 10 -12.53 85.92 -7.53
CA THR A 10 -12.27 84.53 -7.91
C THR A 10 -13.55 83.95 -8.54
N PRO A 11 -13.51 83.38 -9.77
CA PRO A 11 -14.71 82.81 -10.37
C PRO A 11 -15.30 81.76 -9.43
N PRO A 12 -16.64 81.71 -9.25
CA PRO A 12 -17.26 80.77 -8.34
C PRO A 12 -16.86 79.35 -8.76
N ARG A 13 -16.12 78.65 -7.90
CA ARG A 13 -15.77 77.24 -8.12
C ARG A 13 -17.07 76.48 -8.39
N LYS A 14 -17.23 75.99 -9.63
CA LYS A 14 -18.38 75.16 -10.04
C LYS A 14 -18.60 74.09 -8.97
N VAL A 15 -19.74 74.13 -8.29
CA VAL A 15 -20.05 73.19 -7.20
C VAL A 15 -20.31 71.81 -7.83
N VAL A 16 -19.26 71.01 -7.95
CA VAL A 16 -19.36 69.63 -8.42
C VAL A 16 -20.09 68.80 -7.37
N LYS A 17 -21.29 68.32 -7.69
CA LYS A 17 -22.05 67.40 -6.83
C LYS A 17 -21.21 66.14 -6.60
N ALA A 18 -21.14 65.66 -5.35
CA ALA A 18 -20.38 64.46 -4.98
C ALA A 18 -20.77 63.23 -5.83
N ILE A 19 -22.05 63.17 -6.21
CA ILE A 19 -22.60 62.16 -7.11
C ILE A 19 -23.51 62.88 -8.13
N GLY A 20 -22.97 63.11 -9.33
CA GLY A 20 -23.72 63.62 -10.48
C GLY A 20 -24.66 62.58 -11.08
N PRO A 21 -25.52 62.94 -12.06
CA PRO A 21 -26.52 62.03 -12.63
C PRO A 21 -25.91 60.80 -13.31
N LYS A 22 -24.80 60.95 -14.06
CA LYS A 22 -24.06 59.82 -14.66
C LYS A 22 -23.42 58.91 -13.59
N LEU A 23 -22.75 59.50 -12.59
CA LEU A 23 -22.14 58.76 -11.49
C LEU A 23 -23.17 58.06 -10.59
N ARG A 24 -24.41 58.58 -10.52
CA ARG A 24 -25.52 57.95 -9.81
C ARG A 24 -25.99 56.67 -10.48
N ARG A 25 -26.06 56.63 -11.81
CA ARG A 25 -26.37 55.41 -12.56
C ARG A 25 -25.30 54.34 -12.32
N LEU A 26 -24.03 54.72 -12.40
CA LEU A 26 -22.91 53.83 -12.10
C LEU A 26 -22.96 53.30 -10.65
N LEU A 27 -23.28 54.16 -9.68
CA LEU A 27 -23.48 53.74 -8.29
C LEU A 27 -24.61 52.71 -8.15
N TYR A 28 -25.73 52.87 -8.87
CA TYR A 28 -26.80 51.86 -8.82
C TYR A 28 -26.37 50.53 -9.42
N VAL A 29 -25.58 50.53 -10.50
CA VAL A 29 -24.99 49.29 -11.05
C VAL A 29 -24.07 48.64 -10.03
N VAL A 30 -23.16 49.40 -9.42
CA VAL A 30 -22.25 48.89 -8.38
C VAL A 30 -23.02 48.33 -7.18
N LEU A 31 -24.03 49.05 -6.68
CA LEU A 31 -24.84 48.61 -5.54
C LEU A 31 -25.68 47.38 -5.87
N PHE A 32 -26.18 47.26 -7.09
CA PHE A 32 -26.94 46.10 -7.55
C PHE A 32 -26.06 44.85 -7.59
N ILE A 33 -24.88 44.93 -8.23
CA ILE A 33 -23.92 43.81 -8.28
C ILE A 33 -23.45 43.47 -6.85
N LEU A 34 -23.14 44.46 -6.03
CA LEU A 34 -22.72 44.27 -4.64
C LEU A 34 -23.83 43.62 -3.80
N ALA A 35 -25.10 43.98 -4.01
CA ALA A 35 -26.21 43.33 -3.34
C ALA A 35 -26.20 41.83 -3.68
N ILE A 36 -26.24 41.46 -4.96
CA ILE A 36 -26.22 40.05 -5.37
C ILE A 36 -24.98 39.33 -4.80
N LEU A 37 -23.80 39.94 -4.84
CA LEU A 37 -22.58 39.41 -4.22
C LEU A 37 -22.75 39.16 -2.73
N ILE A 38 -23.32 40.10 -1.97
CA ILE A 38 -23.56 39.92 -0.53
C ILE A 38 -24.52 38.75 -0.28
N ALA A 39 -25.60 38.62 -1.07
CA ALA A 39 -26.54 37.49 -0.93
C ALA A 39 -25.87 36.15 -1.23
N ASN A 40 -25.09 36.09 -2.30
CA ASN A 40 -24.34 34.92 -2.71
C ASN A 40 -23.23 34.56 -1.71
N SER A 41 -22.47 35.54 -1.20
CA SER A 41 -21.49 35.35 -0.13
C SER A 41 -22.15 34.83 1.15
N ALA A 42 -23.31 35.36 1.52
CA ALA A 42 -24.06 34.89 2.69
C ALA A 42 -24.43 33.41 2.54
N TYR A 43 -24.95 33.00 1.38
CA TYR A 43 -25.21 31.59 1.08
C TYR A 43 -23.94 30.72 1.18
N LEU A 44 -22.85 31.10 0.51
CA LEU A 44 -21.60 30.33 0.51
C LEU A 44 -21.01 30.20 1.92
N ALA A 45 -21.05 31.30 2.69
CA ALA A 45 -20.60 31.32 4.08
C ALA A 45 -21.48 30.46 4.98
N THR A 46 -22.81 30.48 4.80
CA THR A 46 -23.74 29.62 5.55
C THR A 46 -23.47 28.14 5.30
N ILE A 47 -23.34 27.72 4.04
CA ILE A 47 -23.00 26.32 3.72
C ILE A 47 -21.66 25.95 4.35
N THR A 48 -20.63 26.78 4.19
CA THR A 48 -19.29 26.53 4.78
C THR A 48 -19.35 26.43 6.31
N ALA A 49 -20.12 27.29 6.98
CA ALA A 49 -20.29 27.27 8.43
C ALA A 49 -21.07 26.03 8.90
N LEU A 50 -22.10 25.60 8.15
CA LEU A 50 -22.83 24.36 8.43
C LEU A 50 -21.91 23.14 8.33
N GLU A 51 -21.01 23.11 7.34
CA GLU A 51 -20.01 22.04 7.23
C GLU A 51 -19.04 22.05 8.42
N TRP A 52 -18.58 23.22 8.87
CA TRP A 52 -17.72 23.33 10.05
C TRP A 52 -18.39 22.84 11.33
N VAL A 53 -19.69 23.13 11.50
CA VAL A 53 -20.43 22.72 12.71
C VAL A 53 -20.80 21.23 12.66
N SER A 54 -21.26 20.74 11.51
CA SER A 54 -21.74 19.36 11.38
C SER A 54 -20.65 18.34 11.07
N GLN A 55 -19.47 18.79 10.62
CA GLN A 55 -18.41 17.95 10.05
C GLN A 55 -18.87 17.13 8.82
N GLN A 56 -20.00 17.51 8.20
CA GLN A 56 -20.51 16.94 6.96
C GLN A 56 -20.24 17.88 5.78
N THR A 57 -20.36 17.38 4.55
CA THR A 57 -20.20 18.21 3.34
C THR A 57 -21.54 18.39 2.68
N TYR A 58 -21.91 19.65 2.51
CA TYR A 58 -23.11 20.13 1.85
C TYR A 58 -22.78 20.86 0.54
N GLN A 59 -21.49 21.04 0.22
CA GLN A 59 -21.03 21.48 -1.09
C GLN A 59 -21.42 20.45 -2.15
N ASN A 60 -22.15 20.90 -3.16
CA ASN A 60 -22.62 20.10 -4.28
C ASN A 60 -22.47 20.86 -5.59
N TYR A 61 -22.95 20.29 -6.69
CA TYR A 61 -22.93 20.93 -8.00
C TYR A 61 -23.52 22.35 -7.98
N PHE A 62 -24.64 22.56 -7.27
CA PHE A 62 -25.27 23.88 -7.13
C PHE A 62 -24.40 24.87 -6.34
N TYR A 63 -23.75 24.42 -5.26
CA TYR A 63 -22.74 25.23 -4.57
C TYR A 63 -21.62 25.66 -5.52
N GLN A 64 -21.11 24.77 -6.38
CA GLN A 64 -20.06 25.12 -7.33
C GLN A 64 -20.54 26.15 -8.37
N LEU A 65 -21.79 26.07 -8.82
CA LEU A 65 -22.39 27.11 -9.67
C LEU A 65 -22.54 28.45 -8.94
N MET A 66 -22.94 28.44 -7.68
CA MET A 66 -23.02 29.65 -6.86
C MET A 66 -21.63 30.26 -6.59
N PHE A 67 -20.61 29.42 -6.43
CA PHE A 67 -19.23 29.87 -6.33
C PHE A 67 -18.72 30.45 -7.66
N LEU A 68 -19.04 29.83 -8.80
CA LEU A 68 -18.77 30.40 -10.12
C LEU A 68 -19.46 31.77 -10.30
N ALA A 69 -20.71 31.90 -9.84
CA ALA A 69 -21.42 33.16 -9.83
C ALA A 69 -20.72 34.21 -8.96
N HIS A 70 -20.19 33.81 -7.79
CA HIS A 70 -19.39 34.68 -6.92
C HIS A 70 -18.18 35.26 -7.66
N LEU A 71 -17.39 34.38 -8.28
CA LEU A 71 -16.19 34.77 -9.02
C LEU A 71 -16.55 35.70 -10.19
N THR A 72 -17.59 35.35 -10.95
CA THR A 72 -18.04 36.14 -12.10
C THR A 72 -18.51 37.53 -11.68
N LEU A 73 -19.37 37.61 -10.66
CA LEU A 73 -19.87 38.89 -10.15
C LEU A 73 -18.75 39.72 -9.51
N GLY A 74 -17.79 39.08 -8.84
CA GLY A 74 -16.61 39.71 -8.27
C GLY A 74 -15.75 40.36 -9.35
N LEU A 75 -15.48 39.65 -10.45
CA LEU A 75 -14.74 40.20 -11.59
C LEU A 75 -15.52 41.35 -12.27
N LEU A 76 -16.83 41.19 -12.44
CA LEU A 76 -17.70 42.20 -13.04
C LEU A 76 -17.77 43.50 -12.21
N VAL A 77 -17.65 43.43 -10.88
CA VAL A 77 -17.75 44.63 -10.02
C VAL A 77 -16.46 45.46 -9.99
N ILE A 78 -15.30 44.87 -10.30
CA ILE A 78 -13.98 45.54 -10.17
C ILE A 78 -13.95 46.84 -10.98
N VAL A 79 -14.20 46.79 -12.29
CA VAL A 79 -14.06 47.97 -13.17
C VAL A 79 -15.10 49.05 -12.82
N PRO A 80 -16.41 48.74 -12.73
CA PRO A 80 -17.42 49.73 -12.33
C PRO A 80 -17.13 50.36 -10.97
N PHE A 81 -16.67 49.56 -9.99
CA PHE A 81 -16.34 50.04 -8.65
C PHE A 81 -15.13 50.97 -8.67
N ILE A 82 -14.02 50.59 -9.32
CA ILE A 82 -12.81 51.41 -9.41
C ILE A 82 -13.11 52.73 -10.11
N VAL A 83 -13.83 52.70 -11.24
CA VAL A 83 -14.23 53.93 -11.96
C VAL A 83 -15.11 54.81 -11.06
N PHE A 84 -16.07 54.22 -10.36
CA PHE A 84 -16.89 54.97 -9.39
C PHE A 84 -16.03 55.58 -8.28
N ALA A 85 -15.15 54.79 -7.67
CA ALA A 85 -14.30 55.18 -6.56
C ALA A 85 -13.35 56.33 -6.92
N VAL A 86 -12.68 56.25 -8.07
CA VAL A 86 -11.75 57.30 -8.55
C VAL A 86 -12.48 58.60 -8.84
N VAL A 87 -13.60 58.54 -9.57
CA VAL A 87 -14.39 59.74 -9.89
C VAL A 87 -15.00 60.33 -8.62
N HIS A 88 -15.51 59.50 -7.71
CA HIS A 88 -16.06 59.96 -6.43
C HIS A 88 -14.99 60.59 -5.53
N PHE A 89 -13.81 59.98 -5.43
CA PHE A 89 -12.66 60.50 -4.69
C PHE A 89 -12.25 61.88 -5.22
N ASN A 90 -12.09 62.03 -6.53
CA ASN A 90 -11.72 63.30 -7.16
C ASN A 90 -12.76 64.40 -6.90
N ASN A 91 -14.05 64.06 -6.86
CA ASN A 91 -15.14 65.00 -6.59
C ASN A 91 -15.27 65.41 -5.11
N THR A 92 -14.60 64.69 -4.19
CA THR A 92 -14.85 64.83 -2.74
C THR A 92 -13.62 65.11 -1.89
N ARG A 93 -12.40 64.86 -2.38
CA ARG A 93 -11.12 65.00 -1.63
C ARG A 93 -10.89 66.36 -0.96
N PHE A 94 -11.49 67.43 -1.48
CA PHE A 94 -11.35 68.80 -0.96
C PHE A 94 -12.61 69.34 -0.24
N ARG A 95 -13.58 68.48 0.10
CA ARG A 95 -14.81 68.93 0.77
C ARG A 95 -14.56 69.31 2.24
N ARG A 96 -15.33 70.29 2.72
CA ARG A 96 -15.27 70.82 4.11
C ARG A 96 -15.60 69.78 5.18
N ASN A 97 -16.44 68.79 4.90
CA ASN A 97 -16.77 67.72 5.85
C ASN A 97 -15.61 66.69 5.93
N ARG A 98 -14.59 67.02 6.73
CA ARG A 98 -13.38 66.21 6.89
C ARG A 98 -13.67 64.84 7.50
N ARG A 99 -14.70 64.68 8.33
CA ARG A 99 -15.09 63.40 8.94
C ARG A 99 -15.58 62.42 7.86
N ALA A 100 -16.49 62.84 6.99
CA ALA A 100 -16.98 62.00 5.89
C ALA A 100 -15.88 61.60 4.90
N VAL A 101 -14.94 62.52 4.61
CA VAL A 101 -13.79 62.26 3.72
C VAL A 101 -12.83 61.23 4.33
N LYS A 102 -12.46 61.35 5.61
CA LYS A 102 -11.57 60.40 6.29
C LYS A 102 -12.16 58.99 6.36
N VAL A 103 -13.44 58.86 6.72
CA VAL A 103 -14.15 57.57 6.72
C VAL A 103 -14.26 57.00 5.29
N GLY A 104 -14.43 57.87 4.29
CA GLY A 104 -14.41 57.48 2.88
C GLY A 104 -13.06 56.90 2.42
N TYR A 105 -11.93 57.42 2.92
CA TYR A 105 -10.60 56.85 2.64
C TYR A 105 -10.43 55.46 3.26
N ALA A 106 -10.86 55.29 4.50
CA ALA A 106 -10.84 53.98 5.16
C ALA A 106 -11.74 52.97 4.42
N LEU A 107 -12.94 53.38 4.01
CA LEU A 107 -13.85 52.55 3.20
C LEU A 107 -13.23 52.17 1.85
N LEU A 108 -12.58 53.12 1.17
CA LEU A 108 -11.89 52.86 -0.09
C LEU A 108 -10.74 51.85 0.10
N ALA A 109 -9.92 52.03 1.13
CA ALA A 109 -8.83 51.10 1.46
C ALA A 109 -9.35 49.69 1.75
N ALA A 110 -10.39 49.56 2.59
CA ALA A 110 -11.03 48.27 2.87
C ALA A 110 -11.62 47.63 1.61
N SER A 111 -12.26 48.43 0.74
CA SER A 111 -12.83 47.92 -0.52
C SER A 111 -11.74 47.48 -1.51
N ILE A 112 -10.63 48.21 -1.61
CA ILE A 112 -9.48 47.80 -2.42
C ILE A 112 -8.88 46.51 -1.87
N ALA A 113 -8.75 46.38 -0.55
CA ALA A 113 -8.28 45.16 0.09
C ALA A 113 -9.17 43.95 -0.26
N ILE A 114 -10.51 44.10 -0.26
CA ILE A 114 -11.44 43.04 -0.68
C ILE A 114 -11.19 42.64 -2.13
N LEU A 115 -11.12 43.61 -3.06
CA LEU A 115 -10.90 43.32 -4.48
C LEU A 115 -9.54 42.67 -4.73
N PHE A 116 -8.49 43.18 -4.08
CA PHE A 116 -7.13 42.68 -4.22
C PHE A 116 -6.99 41.27 -3.64
N THR A 117 -7.51 41.02 -2.44
CA THR A 117 -7.51 39.67 -1.86
C THR A 117 -8.38 38.71 -2.65
N GLY A 118 -9.50 39.15 -3.24
CA GLY A 118 -10.32 38.34 -4.13
C GLY A 118 -9.54 37.92 -5.38
N LEU A 119 -8.78 38.84 -5.99
CA LEU A 119 -7.89 38.54 -7.11
C LEU A 119 -6.73 37.61 -6.72
N LEU A 120 -6.13 37.77 -5.54
CA LEU A 120 -5.06 36.88 -5.06
C LEU A 120 -5.57 35.45 -4.78
N LEU A 121 -6.84 35.29 -4.40
CA LEU A 121 -7.48 33.99 -4.22
C LEU A 121 -7.95 33.38 -5.55
N PHE A 122 -8.21 34.23 -6.55
CA PHE A 122 -8.56 33.85 -7.92
C PHE A 122 -7.29 33.47 -8.71
N ARG A 123 -7.07 32.16 -8.86
CA ARG A 123 -5.82 31.58 -9.36
C ARG A 123 -5.69 31.59 -10.89
N VAL A 124 -5.59 32.75 -11.53
CA VAL A 124 -5.44 32.85 -13.00
C VAL A 124 -3.99 33.18 -13.41
N GLY A 125 -3.45 32.42 -14.37
CA GLY A 125 -2.29 32.82 -15.17
C GLY A 125 -0.94 32.90 -14.44
N GLY A 126 -0.53 31.85 -13.72
CA GLY A 126 0.83 31.73 -13.16
C GLY A 126 1.09 32.51 -11.86
N PHE A 127 0.19 33.41 -11.46
CA PHE A 127 0.20 34.07 -10.15
C PHE A 127 -0.57 33.23 -9.13
N GLU A 128 0.02 32.12 -8.68
CA GLU A 128 -0.60 31.24 -7.70
C GLU A 128 0.08 31.36 -6.33
N LEU A 129 -0.68 31.73 -5.29
CA LEU A 129 -0.23 31.59 -3.90
C LEU A 129 -0.16 30.09 -3.55
N LYS A 130 1.04 29.51 -3.72
CA LYS A 130 1.34 28.10 -3.42
C LYS A 130 1.54 27.83 -1.93
N ASN A 131 2.02 28.82 -1.17
CA ASN A 131 2.26 28.68 0.27
C ASN A 131 0.92 28.58 1.04
N PRO A 132 0.66 27.49 1.79
CA PRO A 132 -0.61 27.30 2.52
C PRO A 132 -0.91 28.39 3.55
N THR A 133 0.09 28.82 4.32
CA THR A 133 -0.04 29.84 5.37
C THR A 133 -0.40 31.19 4.78
N GLY A 134 0.33 31.61 3.73
CA GLY A 134 0.05 32.87 3.03
C GLY A 134 -1.37 32.93 2.48
N ARG A 135 -1.86 31.82 1.92
CA ARG A 135 -3.23 31.73 1.40
C ARG A 135 -4.28 31.87 2.51
N SER A 136 -4.07 31.22 3.66
CA SER A 136 -4.99 31.31 4.80
C SER A 136 -5.16 32.75 5.28
N VAL A 137 -4.06 33.50 5.38
CA VAL A 137 -4.10 34.93 5.74
C VAL A 137 -4.91 35.75 4.74
N VAL A 138 -4.65 35.59 3.44
CA VAL A 138 -5.40 36.30 2.38
C VAL A 138 -6.89 35.95 2.41
N TYR A 139 -7.23 34.67 2.63
CA TYR A 139 -8.61 34.21 2.78
C TYR A 139 -9.33 34.92 3.93
N TRP A 140 -8.73 34.95 5.13
CA TRP A 140 -9.36 35.61 6.27
C TRP A 140 -9.50 37.12 6.10
N ILE A 141 -8.53 37.77 5.44
CA ILE A 141 -8.66 39.18 5.06
C ILE A 141 -9.86 39.35 4.11
N HIS A 142 -10.02 38.48 3.10
CA HIS A 142 -11.12 38.55 2.15
C HIS A 142 -12.49 38.33 2.80
N VAL A 143 -12.58 37.44 3.78
CA VAL A 143 -13.83 37.13 4.50
C VAL A 143 -14.21 38.22 5.51
N THR A 144 -13.24 38.81 6.21
CA THR A 144 -13.51 39.79 7.29
C THR A 144 -13.62 41.23 6.81
N SER A 145 -12.89 41.61 5.76
CA SER A 145 -12.89 42.98 5.21
C SER A 145 -14.28 43.48 4.75
N PRO A 146 -15.19 42.65 4.21
CA PRO A 146 -16.55 43.06 3.89
C PRO A 146 -17.34 43.58 5.09
N LEU A 147 -17.17 43.00 6.29
CA LEU A 147 -17.83 43.48 7.52
C LEU A 147 -17.34 44.88 7.88
N ALA A 148 -16.02 45.11 7.78
CA ALA A 148 -15.43 46.42 7.96
C ALA A 148 -15.92 47.43 6.90
N ALA A 149 -16.00 47.02 5.64
CA ALA A 149 -16.49 47.87 4.55
C ALA A 149 -17.98 48.25 4.74
N VAL A 150 -18.84 47.32 5.17
CA VAL A 150 -20.25 47.59 5.48
C VAL A 150 -20.36 48.59 6.64
N TRP A 151 -19.61 48.37 7.73
CA TRP A 151 -19.58 49.29 8.87
C TRP A 151 -19.08 50.70 8.48
N LEU A 152 -17.97 50.77 7.74
CA LEU A 152 -17.41 52.02 7.25
C LEU A 152 -18.35 52.72 6.26
N TYR A 153 -19.11 51.98 5.45
CA TYR A 153 -20.14 52.54 4.59
C TYR A 153 -21.29 53.17 5.38
N VAL A 154 -21.75 52.50 6.45
CA VAL A 154 -22.77 53.06 7.36
C VAL A 154 -22.25 54.36 8.00
N LEU A 155 -21.04 54.36 8.56
CA LEU A 155 -20.41 55.57 9.13
C LEU A 155 -20.24 56.68 8.09
N HIS A 156 -19.82 56.34 6.87
CA HIS A 156 -19.66 57.29 5.77
C HIS A 156 -20.99 57.95 5.38
N ARG A 157 -22.09 57.20 5.41
CA ARG A 157 -23.44 57.69 5.11
C ARG A 157 -24.09 58.46 6.28
N LEU A 158 -23.82 58.08 7.53
CA LEU A 158 -24.24 58.83 8.72
C LEU A 158 -23.57 60.20 8.81
N ALA A 159 -22.31 60.31 8.35
CA ALA A 159 -21.62 61.58 8.18
C ALA A 159 -22.07 62.36 6.92
N GLY A 160 -23.04 61.84 6.15
CA GLY A 160 -23.50 62.35 4.85
C GLY A 160 -25.04 62.29 4.69
N PRO A 161 -25.58 61.98 3.50
CA PRO A 161 -27.03 61.90 3.28
C PRO A 161 -27.69 60.70 3.98
N LYS A 162 -28.87 60.91 4.60
CA LYS A 162 -29.62 59.90 5.38
C LYS A 162 -29.75 58.54 4.65
N ILE A 163 -29.56 57.45 5.39
CA ILE A 163 -29.76 56.07 4.91
C ILE A 163 -31.26 55.76 4.93
N LYS A 164 -31.77 55.13 3.87
CA LYS A 164 -33.15 54.63 3.84
C LYS A 164 -33.21 53.21 4.40
N TRP A 165 -33.17 53.10 5.73
CA TRP A 165 -33.06 51.82 6.46
C TRP A 165 -34.10 50.76 6.08
N LYS A 166 -35.33 51.17 5.73
CA LYS A 166 -36.40 50.26 5.29
C LYS A 166 -35.97 49.35 4.13
N TYR A 167 -35.24 49.88 3.13
CA TYR A 167 -34.76 49.06 2.00
C TYR A 167 -33.63 48.11 2.40
N GLY A 168 -32.76 48.53 3.32
CA GLY A 168 -31.69 47.68 3.85
C GLY A 168 -32.22 46.51 4.68
N VAL A 169 -33.17 46.79 5.58
CA VAL A 169 -33.80 45.76 6.43
C VAL A 169 -34.63 44.77 5.61
N THR A 170 -35.43 45.26 4.65
CA THR A 170 -36.22 44.38 3.77
C THR A 170 -35.34 43.50 2.89
N TYR A 171 -34.26 44.05 2.33
CA TYR A 171 -33.28 43.27 1.58
C TYR A 171 -32.59 42.22 2.46
N ALA A 172 -32.09 42.60 3.64
CA ALA A 172 -31.44 41.67 4.56
C ALA A 172 -32.38 40.55 5.00
N GLY A 173 -33.64 40.86 5.30
CA GLY A 173 -34.66 39.86 5.63
C GLY A 173 -34.95 38.89 4.49
N ALA A 174 -35.05 39.39 3.24
CA ALA A 174 -35.26 38.54 2.06
C ALA A 174 -34.06 37.61 1.80
N VAL A 175 -32.83 38.13 1.90
CA VAL A 175 -31.61 37.32 1.77
C VAL A 175 -31.54 36.27 2.87
N ALA A 176 -31.78 36.63 4.13
CA ALA A 176 -31.77 35.69 5.25
C ALA A 176 -32.79 34.56 5.04
N ALA A 177 -34.03 34.88 4.65
CA ALA A 177 -35.06 33.88 4.37
C ALA A 177 -34.66 32.94 3.22
N ALA A 178 -34.11 33.49 2.12
CA ALA A 178 -33.65 32.70 0.99
C ALA A 178 -32.47 31.78 1.35
N VAL A 179 -31.48 32.31 2.07
CA VAL A 179 -30.31 31.54 2.53
C VAL A 179 -30.74 30.41 3.46
N VAL A 180 -31.62 30.67 4.43
CA VAL A 180 -32.15 29.64 5.34
C VAL A 180 -32.87 28.55 4.56
N MET A 181 -33.78 28.91 3.65
CA MET A 181 -34.51 27.95 2.82
C MET A 181 -33.57 27.06 1.99
N ILE A 182 -32.62 27.66 1.27
CA ILE A 182 -31.67 26.89 0.43
C ILE A 182 -30.75 26.02 1.30
N ALA A 183 -30.28 26.55 2.44
CA ALA A 183 -29.47 25.78 3.38
C ALA A 183 -30.24 24.58 3.94
N THR A 184 -31.52 24.74 4.31
CA THR A 184 -32.37 23.63 4.75
C THR A 184 -32.54 22.58 3.65
N LEU A 185 -32.72 22.99 2.39
CA LEU A 185 -32.78 22.04 1.28
C LEU A 185 -31.47 21.28 1.09
N HIS A 186 -30.32 21.93 1.29
CA HIS A 186 -29.01 21.26 1.25
C HIS A 186 -28.81 20.27 2.40
N THR A 187 -29.37 20.52 3.59
CA THR A 187 -29.34 19.55 4.69
C THR A 187 -30.22 18.32 4.45
N GLN A 188 -31.12 18.39 3.45
CA GLN A 188 -31.98 17.28 3.04
C GLN A 188 -31.44 16.52 1.82
N ASP A 189 -30.18 16.77 1.43
CA ASP A 189 -29.53 16.06 0.34
C ASP A 189 -29.54 14.53 0.60
N PRO A 190 -30.19 13.73 -0.25
CA PRO A 190 -30.33 12.29 -0.03
C PRO A 190 -29.00 11.53 -0.23
N ARG A 191 -27.95 12.19 -0.75
CA ARG A 191 -26.64 11.59 -0.93
C ARG A 191 -25.99 11.29 0.41
N ARG A 192 -25.80 10.00 0.68
CA ARG A 192 -25.00 9.53 1.79
C ARG A 192 -23.59 9.30 1.27
N TRP A 193 -22.62 10.05 1.81
CA TRP A 193 -21.22 9.86 1.46
C TRP A 193 -20.67 8.64 2.22
N ASN A 194 -19.84 7.83 1.59
CA ASN A 194 -19.21 6.64 2.20
C ASN A 194 -20.21 5.55 2.64
N VAL A 195 -21.23 5.27 1.84
CA VAL A 195 -22.16 4.15 2.09
C VAL A 195 -21.58 2.85 1.54
N ALA A 196 -21.71 1.77 2.29
CA ALA A 196 -21.74 0.43 1.69
C ALA A 196 -23.02 0.35 0.86
N GLY A 197 -22.92 0.22 -0.47
CA GLY A 197 -24.08 0.16 -1.37
C GLY A 197 -25.07 -0.98 -1.04
N PRO A 198 -26.21 -1.07 -1.75
CA PRO A 198 -27.21 -2.11 -1.51
C PRO A 198 -26.63 -3.52 -1.71
N LYS A 199 -27.01 -4.47 -0.84
CA LYS A 199 -26.55 -5.87 -0.92
C LYS A 199 -27.07 -6.56 -2.18
N GLU A 200 -28.19 -6.09 -2.72
CA GLU A 200 -28.87 -6.64 -3.89
C GLU A 200 -28.11 -6.35 -5.20
N GLY A 201 -27.28 -5.30 -5.24
CA GLY A 201 -26.41 -4.96 -6.37
C GLY A 201 -25.17 -5.83 -6.52
N VAL A 202 -24.92 -6.75 -5.57
CA VAL A 202 -23.71 -7.59 -5.50
C VAL A 202 -23.73 -8.72 -6.53
N LYS A 203 -24.92 -9.24 -6.86
CA LYS A 203 -25.07 -10.47 -7.66
C LYS A 203 -24.44 -10.39 -9.05
N TYR A 204 -24.35 -9.19 -9.64
CA TYR A 204 -23.64 -9.01 -10.90
C TYR A 204 -22.11 -9.11 -10.73
N PHE A 205 -21.54 -8.63 -9.63
CA PHE A 205 -20.09 -8.55 -9.46
C PHE A 205 -19.47 -9.87 -8.94
N GLU A 206 -20.28 -10.78 -8.41
CA GLU A 206 -19.83 -12.11 -7.98
C GLU A 206 -19.13 -12.87 -9.13
N PRO A 207 -18.04 -13.63 -8.83
CA PRO A 207 -17.49 -13.93 -7.49
C PRO A 207 -16.50 -12.89 -6.93
N SER A 208 -16.31 -11.74 -7.57
CA SER A 208 -15.64 -10.60 -6.91
C SER A 208 -16.51 -10.07 -5.77
N LEU A 209 -15.87 -9.59 -4.69
CA LEU A 209 -16.59 -8.96 -3.58
C LEU A 209 -16.83 -7.46 -3.79
N ALA A 210 -16.40 -6.91 -4.93
CA ALA A 210 -16.55 -5.50 -5.28
C ALA A 210 -18.01 -5.09 -5.48
N ARG A 211 -18.33 -3.83 -5.17
CA ARG A 211 -19.70 -3.30 -5.23
C ARG A 211 -19.73 -1.86 -5.68
N THR A 212 -20.81 -1.46 -6.35
CA THR A 212 -21.13 -0.04 -6.55
C THR A 212 -22.06 0.47 -5.45
N SER A 213 -21.95 1.75 -5.11
CA SER A 213 -22.79 2.37 -4.07
C SER A 213 -24.29 2.32 -4.37
N THR A 214 -24.67 2.19 -5.65
CA THR A 214 -26.06 2.16 -6.12
C THR A 214 -26.52 0.78 -6.59
N GLY A 215 -25.60 -0.17 -6.80
CA GLY A 215 -25.86 -1.42 -7.52
C GLY A 215 -25.91 -1.28 -9.05
N ASN A 216 -25.81 -0.07 -9.60
CA ASN A 216 -25.77 0.18 -11.04
C ASN A 216 -24.34 0.24 -11.58
N PHE A 217 -24.19 0.15 -12.90
CA PHE A 217 -22.94 0.43 -13.59
C PHE A 217 -22.53 1.90 -13.51
N ILE A 218 -21.23 2.14 -13.64
CA ILE A 218 -20.61 3.47 -13.70
C ILE A 218 -20.14 3.71 -15.13
N ASP A 219 -20.42 4.90 -15.68
CA ASP A 219 -19.97 5.25 -17.04
C ASP A 219 -18.44 5.14 -17.17
N ALA A 220 -17.96 4.42 -18.18
CA ALA A 220 -16.54 4.21 -18.43
C ALA A 220 -15.78 5.54 -18.61
N LYS A 221 -16.39 6.56 -19.22
CA LYS A 221 -15.79 7.89 -19.38
C LYS A 221 -15.54 8.55 -18.04
N THR A 222 -16.40 8.32 -17.05
CA THR A 222 -16.20 8.83 -15.70
C THR A 222 -15.03 8.12 -15.01
N LEU A 223 -14.80 6.83 -15.29
CA LEU A 223 -13.68 6.07 -14.72
C LEU A 223 -12.34 6.30 -15.46
N MET A 224 -12.36 6.82 -16.69
CA MET A 224 -11.17 7.02 -17.55
C MET A 224 -10.79 8.50 -17.69
N MET A 225 -10.70 9.24 -16.58
CA MET A 225 -10.38 10.67 -16.59
C MET A 225 -8.93 10.99 -16.19
N ASP A 226 -7.99 10.10 -16.50
CA ASP A 226 -6.57 10.27 -16.15
C ASP A 226 -5.97 11.56 -16.75
N ASP A 227 -6.33 11.90 -17.99
CA ASP A 227 -5.93 13.17 -18.65
C ASP A 227 -6.44 14.42 -17.92
N TYR A 228 -7.60 14.33 -17.28
CA TYR A 228 -8.14 15.42 -16.47
C TYR A 228 -7.34 15.58 -15.17
N CYS A 229 -6.91 14.47 -14.56
CA CYS A 229 -6.03 14.46 -13.39
C CYS A 229 -4.64 15.02 -13.73
N LEU A 230 -4.08 14.63 -14.88
CA LEU A 230 -2.76 15.06 -15.38
C LEU A 230 -2.59 16.59 -15.40
N ALA A 231 -3.66 17.34 -15.67
CA ALA A 231 -3.63 18.81 -15.74
C ALA A 231 -3.18 19.48 -14.43
N CYS A 232 -3.31 18.81 -13.27
CA CYS A 232 -2.89 19.33 -11.96
C CYS A 232 -1.90 18.42 -11.20
N HIS A 233 -1.75 17.17 -11.67
CA HIS A 233 -0.99 16.10 -11.02
C HIS A 233 0.01 15.44 -11.99
N ALA A 234 0.89 16.25 -12.59
CA ALA A 234 1.76 15.81 -13.66
C ALA A 234 2.83 14.84 -13.19
N ASP A 235 3.44 15.08 -12.03
CA ASP A 235 4.47 14.21 -11.48
C ASP A 235 3.86 12.87 -11.04
N VAL A 236 2.70 12.90 -10.39
CA VAL A 236 1.96 11.69 -9.98
C VAL A 236 1.53 10.85 -11.18
N HIS A 237 0.95 11.48 -12.21
CA HIS A 237 0.53 10.78 -13.43
C HIS A 237 1.71 10.12 -14.13
N LYS A 238 2.84 10.84 -14.27
CA LYS A 238 4.07 10.30 -14.88
C LYS A 238 4.60 9.07 -14.15
N ALA A 239 4.42 8.99 -12.84
CA ALA A 239 4.79 7.81 -12.07
C ALA A 239 3.79 6.66 -12.29
N TRP A 240 2.49 6.98 -12.21
CA TRP A 240 1.40 6.02 -12.42
C TRP A 240 1.43 5.36 -13.80
N GLU A 241 1.65 6.09 -14.89
CA GLU A 241 1.64 5.53 -16.26
C GLU A 241 2.71 4.45 -16.48
N GLN A 242 3.72 4.39 -15.60
CA GLN A 242 4.81 3.41 -15.66
C GLN A 242 4.57 2.23 -14.71
N SER A 243 3.55 2.32 -13.85
CA SER A 243 3.28 1.36 -12.79
C SER A 243 2.60 0.09 -13.30
N ALA A 244 2.73 -0.98 -12.53
CA ALA A 244 1.97 -2.21 -12.76
C ALA A 244 0.44 -2.04 -12.53
N HIS A 245 0.01 -0.96 -11.85
CA HIS A 245 -1.40 -0.62 -11.72
C HIS A 245 -1.98 -0.08 -13.03
N HIS A 246 -1.25 0.78 -13.73
CA HIS A 246 -1.64 1.19 -15.07
C HIS A 246 -1.65 -0.02 -16.03
N PHE A 247 -0.66 -0.90 -15.91
CA PHE A 247 -0.56 -2.14 -16.69
C PHE A 247 -1.26 -3.35 -16.03
N SER A 248 -2.39 -3.13 -15.33
CA SER A 248 -3.09 -4.22 -14.63
C SER A 248 -4.03 -5.02 -15.53
N SER A 249 -4.52 -4.42 -16.62
CA SER A 249 -5.59 -4.97 -17.46
C SER A 249 -5.03 -5.62 -18.74
N PHE A 250 -5.81 -5.71 -19.81
CA PHE A 250 -5.44 -6.37 -21.07
C PHE A 250 -4.28 -5.68 -21.80
N ASN A 251 -3.93 -4.46 -21.38
CA ASN A 251 -2.68 -3.81 -21.76
C ASN A 251 -1.42 -4.52 -21.24
N ASN A 252 -1.53 -5.59 -20.45
CA ASN A 252 -0.40 -6.42 -20.02
C ASN A 252 -0.50 -7.80 -20.68
N PRO A 253 0.45 -8.17 -21.59
CA PRO A 253 0.37 -9.43 -22.32
C PRO A 253 0.41 -10.66 -21.41
N VAL A 254 1.07 -10.56 -20.25
CA VAL A 254 1.20 -11.67 -19.30
C VAL A 254 -0.13 -11.92 -18.57
N TYR A 255 -0.82 -10.85 -18.18
CA TYR A 255 -2.16 -10.94 -17.61
C TYR A 255 -3.20 -11.36 -18.66
N LEU A 256 -3.11 -10.80 -19.88
CA LEU A 256 -3.97 -11.13 -21.02
C LEU A 256 -4.02 -12.64 -21.26
N THR A 257 -2.87 -13.30 -21.36
CA THR A 257 -2.80 -14.76 -21.52
C THR A 257 -3.43 -15.51 -20.35
N ALA A 258 -3.14 -15.10 -19.10
CA ALA A 258 -3.68 -15.77 -17.91
C ALA A 258 -5.22 -15.64 -17.80
N VAL A 259 -5.77 -14.47 -18.13
CA VAL A 259 -7.22 -14.24 -18.07
C VAL A 259 -7.95 -14.88 -19.24
N ARG A 260 -7.34 -14.93 -20.44
CA ARG A 260 -7.86 -15.71 -21.58
C ARG A 260 -7.92 -17.20 -21.25
N GLU A 261 -6.87 -17.76 -20.66
CA GLU A 261 -6.85 -19.15 -20.20
C GLU A 261 -7.96 -19.40 -19.16
N THR A 262 -8.08 -18.52 -18.16
CA THR A 262 -9.13 -18.64 -17.13
C THR A 262 -10.53 -18.60 -17.75
N ARG A 263 -10.79 -17.67 -18.68
CA ARG A 263 -12.06 -17.56 -19.40
C ARG A 263 -12.35 -18.80 -20.25
N HIS A 264 -11.34 -19.35 -20.93
CA HIS A 264 -11.50 -20.56 -21.72
C HIS A 264 -11.80 -21.77 -20.83
N SER A 265 -11.08 -21.96 -19.73
CA SER A 265 -11.36 -23.01 -18.74
C SER A 265 -12.76 -22.87 -18.16
N ALA A 266 -13.17 -21.67 -17.77
CA ALA A 266 -14.49 -21.38 -17.23
C ALA A 266 -15.61 -21.66 -18.24
N MET A 267 -15.44 -21.21 -19.48
CA MET A 267 -16.40 -21.46 -20.55
C MET A 267 -16.55 -22.96 -20.84
N LYS A 268 -15.44 -23.71 -20.84
CA LYS A 268 -15.45 -25.17 -21.03
C LYS A 268 -16.12 -25.91 -19.86
N ARG A 269 -15.90 -25.47 -18.62
CA ARG A 269 -16.42 -26.12 -17.41
C ARG A 269 -17.88 -25.76 -17.12
N ASP A 270 -18.20 -24.48 -17.21
CA ASP A 270 -19.45 -23.91 -16.68
C ASP A 270 -20.37 -23.33 -17.78
N GLY A 271 -19.90 -23.23 -19.03
CA GLY A 271 -20.63 -22.56 -20.11
C GLY A 271 -20.75 -21.05 -19.93
N SER A 272 -19.92 -20.46 -19.06
CA SER A 272 -19.97 -19.05 -18.66
C SER A 272 -18.57 -18.53 -18.33
N ILE A 273 -18.33 -17.26 -18.59
CA ILE A 273 -17.07 -16.57 -18.23
C ILE A 273 -17.15 -15.82 -16.89
N GLN A 274 -18.29 -15.90 -16.19
CA GLN A 274 -18.55 -15.10 -14.97
C GLN A 274 -17.48 -15.28 -13.87
N SER A 275 -16.85 -16.45 -13.77
CA SER A 275 -15.78 -16.68 -12.79
C SER A 275 -14.58 -15.76 -13.00
N SER A 276 -14.35 -15.26 -14.23
CA SER A 276 -13.28 -14.29 -14.53
C SER A 276 -13.49 -12.91 -13.89
N ARG A 277 -14.70 -12.60 -13.39
CA ARG A 277 -14.96 -11.38 -12.60
C ARG A 277 -14.14 -11.32 -11.31
N TRP A 278 -13.72 -12.49 -10.79
CA TRP A 278 -12.77 -12.56 -9.68
C TRP A 278 -11.48 -11.79 -9.98
N CYS A 279 -10.96 -11.89 -11.22
CA CYS A 279 -9.82 -11.10 -11.67
C CYS A 279 -10.19 -9.61 -11.82
N ALA A 280 -11.34 -9.35 -12.43
CA ALA A 280 -11.78 -8.03 -12.87
C ALA A 280 -11.90 -7.00 -11.76
N GLY A 281 -12.32 -7.42 -10.56
CA GLY A 281 -12.42 -6.54 -9.39
C GLY A 281 -11.09 -5.89 -8.97
N CYS A 282 -9.96 -6.54 -9.26
CA CYS A 282 -8.63 -6.02 -8.96
C CYS A 282 -7.90 -5.51 -10.22
N HIS A 283 -8.07 -6.16 -11.37
CA HIS A 283 -7.28 -5.91 -12.56
C HIS A 283 -7.96 -5.02 -13.61
N ASP A 284 -9.28 -5.14 -13.76
CA ASP A 284 -10.04 -4.59 -14.88
C ASP A 284 -11.21 -3.70 -14.41
N PRO A 285 -11.03 -2.77 -13.45
CA PRO A 285 -12.15 -2.07 -12.83
C PRO A 285 -12.99 -1.28 -13.83
N VAL A 286 -12.38 -0.71 -14.88
CA VAL A 286 -13.11 0.09 -15.88
C VAL A 286 -14.09 -0.74 -16.73
N PRO A 287 -13.68 -1.77 -17.49
CA PRO A 287 -14.63 -2.62 -18.20
C PRO A 287 -15.58 -3.35 -17.23
N PHE A 288 -15.14 -3.66 -16.00
CA PHE A 288 -15.96 -4.37 -15.03
C PHE A 288 -17.14 -3.52 -14.52
N PHE A 289 -16.88 -2.32 -14.01
CA PHE A 289 -17.93 -1.45 -13.46
C PHE A 289 -18.77 -0.76 -14.52
N SER A 290 -18.31 -0.70 -15.78
CA SER A 290 -19.13 -0.21 -16.90
C SER A 290 -20.06 -1.26 -17.50
N GLY A 291 -19.92 -2.53 -17.08
CA GLY A 291 -20.69 -3.65 -17.62
C GLY A 291 -20.16 -4.20 -18.95
N ALA A 292 -19.08 -3.65 -19.50
CA ALA A 292 -18.50 -4.10 -20.76
C ALA A 292 -17.80 -5.47 -20.63
N PHE A 293 -17.25 -5.79 -19.46
CA PHE A 293 -16.40 -6.97 -19.24
C PHE A 293 -17.06 -8.32 -19.52
N ASP A 294 -18.38 -8.40 -19.35
CA ASP A 294 -19.17 -9.62 -19.56
C ASP A 294 -19.86 -9.65 -20.93
N ASP A 295 -19.62 -8.67 -21.80
CA ASP A 295 -20.07 -8.75 -23.18
C ASP A 295 -19.46 -10.03 -23.80
N PRO A 296 -20.27 -10.99 -24.28
CA PRO A 296 -19.75 -12.20 -24.93
C PRO A 296 -18.91 -11.90 -26.17
N LYS A 297 -18.99 -10.68 -26.71
CA LYS A 297 -18.20 -10.15 -27.81
C LYS A 297 -17.20 -9.08 -27.35
N PHE A 298 -16.88 -9.02 -26.06
CA PHE A 298 -15.91 -8.08 -25.53
C PHE A 298 -14.58 -8.22 -26.28
N ASP A 299 -14.16 -7.13 -26.92
CA ASP A 299 -12.91 -7.06 -27.65
C ASP A 299 -11.78 -6.67 -26.69
N ASP A 300 -11.04 -7.66 -26.20
CA ASP A 300 -9.93 -7.47 -25.26
C ASP A 300 -8.70 -6.77 -25.88
N ILE A 301 -8.73 -6.47 -27.18
CA ILE A 301 -7.68 -5.76 -27.91
C ILE A 301 -8.13 -4.36 -28.33
N GLY A 302 -9.26 -4.21 -29.00
CA GLY A 302 -9.71 -2.95 -29.59
C GLY A 302 -10.67 -2.14 -28.73
N HIS A 303 -11.26 -2.72 -27.68
CA HIS A 303 -12.23 -2.01 -26.87
C HIS A 303 -11.57 -0.88 -26.05
N PRO A 304 -12.13 0.36 -26.03
CA PRO A 304 -11.50 1.50 -25.35
C PRO A 304 -11.17 1.27 -23.87
N THR A 305 -11.96 0.45 -23.18
CA THR A 305 -11.77 0.16 -21.75
C THR A 305 -10.78 -0.99 -21.48
N ALA A 306 -10.43 -1.81 -22.48
CA ALA A 306 -9.58 -2.98 -22.29
C ALA A 306 -8.15 -2.60 -21.83
N HIS A 307 -7.71 -1.39 -22.15
CA HIS A 307 -6.34 -0.93 -21.86
C HIS A 307 -6.26 0.08 -20.72
N ALA A 308 -7.35 0.32 -20.01
CA ALA A 308 -7.42 1.36 -18.99
C ALA A 308 -6.61 1.02 -17.71
N GLY A 309 -6.56 -0.26 -17.34
CA GLY A 309 -5.95 -0.68 -16.08
C GLY A 309 -6.68 -0.15 -14.84
N ILE A 310 -5.94 -0.04 -13.74
CA ILE A 310 -6.37 0.72 -12.56
C ILE A 310 -6.06 2.20 -12.82
N THR A 311 -7.10 3.00 -13.04
CA THR A 311 -7.02 4.44 -13.29
C THR A 311 -6.92 5.25 -11.98
N CYS A 312 -6.60 6.54 -12.10
CA CYS A 312 -6.68 7.48 -10.98
C CYS A 312 -8.07 7.41 -10.33
N THR A 313 -9.11 7.41 -11.16
CA THR A 313 -10.49 7.39 -10.69
C THR A 313 -10.88 6.06 -10.08
N SER A 314 -10.50 4.91 -10.65
CA SER A 314 -10.91 3.62 -10.09
C SER A 314 -10.39 3.40 -8.67
N CYS A 315 -9.18 3.88 -8.35
CA CYS A 315 -8.66 3.87 -6.99
C CYS A 315 -9.32 4.94 -6.11
N HIS A 316 -9.28 6.21 -6.53
CA HIS A 316 -9.70 7.32 -5.69
C HIS A 316 -11.23 7.45 -5.53
N ALA A 317 -12.01 6.75 -6.35
CA ALA A 317 -13.47 6.67 -6.24
C ALA A 317 -13.93 5.59 -5.23
N ILE A 318 -13.03 4.75 -4.71
CA ILE A 318 -13.37 3.79 -3.65
C ILE A 318 -13.78 4.57 -2.39
N THR A 319 -14.99 4.33 -1.90
CA THR A 319 -15.59 5.05 -0.77
C THR A 319 -15.57 4.26 0.52
N ASN A 320 -15.44 2.92 0.45
CA ASN A 320 -15.41 2.07 1.63
C ASN A 320 -14.58 0.80 1.41
N VAL A 321 -13.86 0.37 2.45
CA VAL A 321 -13.31 -0.99 2.59
C VAL A 321 -14.34 -1.81 3.37
N ASN A 322 -14.87 -2.87 2.78
CA ASN A 322 -16.04 -3.55 3.34
C ASN A 322 -15.66 -4.63 4.38
N SER A 323 -14.48 -5.23 4.27
CA SER A 323 -14.01 -6.26 5.22
C SER A 323 -12.49 -6.48 5.17
N ASN A 324 -12.02 -7.44 5.98
CA ASN A 324 -10.63 -7.92 6.03
C ASN A 324 -10.38 -9.19 5.16
N ARG A 325 -11.29 -9.52 4.22
CA ARG A 325 -11.22 -10.74 3.40
C ARG A 325 -10.42 -10.59 2.11
N GLY A 326 -10.33 -9.38 1.56
CA GLY A 326 -9.69 -9.14 0.27
C GLY A 326 -10.61 -9.41 -0.93
N ASN A 327 -10.10 -9.95 -2.05
CA ASN A 327 -10.88 -10.24 -3.28
C ASN A 327 -11.73 -9.06 -3.80
N ALA A 328 -11.15 -7.86 -3.77
CA ALA A 328 -11.78 -6.60 -4.12
C ALA A 328 -12.99 -6.23 -3.26
N ASP A 329 -13.04 -6.63 -1.97
CA ASP A 329 -14.16 -6.28 -1.08
C ASP A 329 -14.15 -4.79 -0.66
N TYR A 330 -14.45 -3.94 -1.63
CA TYR A 330 -14.59 -2.50 -1.51
C TYR A 330 -15.88 -2.02 -2.16
N THR A 331 -16.31 -0.81 -1.80
CA THR A 331 -17.39 -0.10 -2.48
C THR A 331 -16.81 1.06 -3.29
N ILE A 332 -17.18 1.15 -4.57
CA ILE A 332 -16.87 2.26 -5.47
C ILE A 332 -18.14 3.07 -5.78
N GLU A 333 -18.00 4.38 -5.96
CA GLU A 333 -19.10 5.28 -6.30
C GLU A 333 -18.74 6.11 -7.53
N GLU A 334 -19.71 6.45 -8.36
CA GLU A 334 -19.50 7.41 -9.44
C GLU A 334 -19.16 8.80 -8.85
N PRO A 335 -17.94 9.33 -9.06
CA PRO A 335 -17.54 10.57 -8.44
C PRO A 335 -18.33 11.76 -8.99
N SER A 336 -18.75 12.66 -8.11
CA SER A 336 -19.36 13.93 -8.49
C SER A 336 -18.28 14.94 -8.90
N HIS A 337 -18.51 15.65 -10.02
CA HIS A 337 -17.54 16.60 -10.56
C HIS A 337 -17.97 18.06 -10.45
N TYR A 338 -17.00 18.96 -10.60
CA TYR A 338 -17.26 20.38 -10.81
C TYR A 338 -17.93 20.59 -12.18
N PRO A 339 -18.71 21.68 -12.35
CA PRO A 339 -19.28 22.05 -13.64
C PRO A 339 -18.24 21.99 -14.77
N PHE A 340 -18.65 21.45 -15.91
CA PHE A 340 -17.84 21.37 -17.14
C PHE A 340 -16.62 20.44 -17.11
N ALA A 341 -16.52 19.50 -16.17
CA ALA A 341 -15.38 18.57 -16.10
C ALA A 341 -15.19 17.73 -17.38
N GLN A 342 -16.30 17.30 -17.99
CA GLN A 342 -16.30 16.49 -19.22
C GLN A 342 -16.55 17.31 -20.50
N SER A 343 -16.40 18.64 -20.44
CA SER A 343 -16.68 19.50 -21.59
C SER A 343 -15.51 19.54 -22.58
N ASP A 344 -15.78 19.25 -23.86
CA ASP A 344 -14.80 19.40 -24.95
C ASP A 344 -14.44 20.86 -25.26
N ASN A 345 -15.26 21.82 -24.80
CA ASN A 345 -14.98 23.24 -24.97
C ASN A 345 -13.85 23.69 -24.02
N ARG A 346 -12.70 24.07 -24.61
CA ARG A 346 -11.50 24.52 -23.88
C ARG A 346 -11.74 25.66 -22.89
N PHE A 347 -12.66 26.59 -23.19
CA PHE A 347 -12.98 27.70 -22.28
C PHE A 347 -13.77 27.21 -21.06
N LEU A 348 -14.74 26.32 -21.26
CA LEU A 348 -15.51 25.73 -20.16
C LEU A 348 -14.64 24.79 -19.29
N GLN A 349 -13.75 24.02 -19.92
CA GLN A 349 -12.76 23.21 -19.18
C GLN A 349 -11.78 24.10 -18.39
N TRP A 350 -11.35 25.22 -18.97
CA TRP A 350 -10.56 26.21 -18.24
C TRP A 350 -11.31 26.75 -17.02
N ILE A 351 -12.60 27.08 -17.14
CA ILE A 351 -13.46 27.49 -16.01
C ILE A 351 -13.49 26.38 -14.94
N ASN A 352 -13.69 25.13 -15.35
CA ASN A 352 -13.68 24.00 -14.44
C ASN A 352 -12.37 23.94 -13.62
N HIS A 353 -11.22 23.99 -14.30
CA HIS A 353 -9.91 23.97 -13.62
C HIS A 353 -9.76 25.13 -12.63
N GLN A 354 -10.27 26.33 -12.97
CA GLN A 354 -10.26 27.46 -12.04
C GLN A 354 -11.12 27.21 -10.81
N LEU A 355 -12.31 26.60 -10.97
CA LEU A 355 -13.19 26.28 -9.84
C LEU A 355 -12.54 25.27 -8.89
N VAL A 356 -11.96 24.20 -9.44
CA VAL A 356 -11.23 23.19 -8.64
C VAL A 356 -10.07 23.84 -7.90
N LYS A 357 -9.23 24.62 -8.59
CA LYS A 357 -8.06 25.28 -7.96
C LYS A 357 -8.45 26.33 -6.93
N ALA A 358 -9.54 27.05 -7.14
CA ALA A 358 -10.00 28.12 -6.25
C ALA A 358 -10.64 27.57 -4.97
N LYS A 359 -11.38 26.45 -5.04
CA LYS A 359 -12.06 25.83 -3.90
C LYS A 359 -11.92 24.30 -3.95
N PRO A 360 -10.75 23.72 -3.62
CA PRO A 360 -10.46 22.29 -3.83
C PRO A 360 -11.06 21.35 -2.77
N GLU A 361 -11.77 21.84 -1.75
CA GLU A 361 -12.26 21.01 -0.65
C GLU A 361 -13.24 19.92 -1.10
N PHE A 362 -14.16 20.24 -2.02
CA PHE A 362 -15.07 19.26 -2.61
C PHE A 362 -14.31 18.21 -3.44
N HIS A 363 -13.31 18.62 -4.22
CA HIS A 363 -12.40 17.70 -4.93
C HIS A 363 -11.69 16.75 -3.96
N LYS A 364 -11.06 17.30 -2.90
CA LYS A 364 -10.34 16.51 -1.89
C LYS A 364 -11.26 15.48 -1.23
N LYS A 365 -12.48 15.85 -0.85
CA LYS A 365 -13.41 14.89 -0.23
C LYS A 365 -13.87 13.81 -1.20
N THR A 366 -14.06 14.16 -2.47
CA THR A 366 -14.48 13.21 -3.52
C THR A 366 -13.40 12.15 -3.77
N PHE A 367 -12.12 12.52 -3.79
CA PHE A 367 -11.03 11.62 -4.20
C PHE A 367 -10.11 11.14 -3.07
N LEU A 368 -10.16 11.74 -1.88
CA LEU A 368 -9.25 11.38 -0.78
C LEU A 368 -10.02 11.11 0.52
N LYS A 369 -10.22 9.82 0.78
CA LYS A 369 -10.80 9.27 2.01
C LYS A 369 -9.72 8.79 2.99
N PRO A 370 -9.99 8.74 4.31
CA PRO A 370 -9.00 8.35 5.32
C PRO A 370 -8.38 6.96 5.12
N HIS A 371 -9.13 5.99 4.59
CA HIS A 371 -8.61 4.63 4.39
C HIS A 371 -7.50 4.52 3.33
N HIS A 372 -7.36 5.49 2.41
CA HIS A 372 -6.25 5.45 1.43
C HIS A 372 -4.86 5.51 2.06
N SER A 373 -4.75 5.96 3.31
CA SER A 373 -3.49 5.94 4.07
C SER A 373 -3.33 4.71 4.96
N THR A 374 -4.19 3.69 4.87
CA THR A 374 -4.12 2.49 5.71
C THR A 374 -3.80 1.25 4.88
N ALA A 375 -3.20 0.24 5.50
CA ALA A 375 -2.86 -1.01 4.84
C ALA A 375 -4.12 -1.81 4.41
N GLU A 376 -5.25 -1.62 5.09
CA GLU A 376 -6.53 -2.25 4.76
C GLU A 376 -7.05 -1.83 3.38
N PHE A 377 -6.70 -0.64 2.90
CA PHE A 377 -7.06 -0.25 1.53
C PHE A 377 -6.35 -1.13 0.50
N CYS A 378 -5.04 -1.31 0.65
CA CYS A 378 -4.24 -2.18 -0.21
C CYS A 378 -4.67 -3.66 -0.09
N SER A 379 -5.09 -4.10 1.10
CA SER A 379 -5.49 -5.49 1.34
C SER A 379 -6.72 -5.92 0.54
N THR A 380 -7.55 -4.98 0.08
CA THR A 380 -8.68 -5.29 -0.79
C THR A 380 -8.25 -6.04 -2.06
N CYS A 381 -7.07 -5.71 -2.62
CA CYS A 381 -6.52 -6.40 -3.80
C CYS A 381 -5.30 -7.29 -3.45
N HIS A 382 -4.58 -7.01 -2.36
CA HIS A 382 -3.36 -7.73 -1.95
C HIS A 382 -3.58 -8.81 -0.86
N LYS A 383 -4.83 -9.09 -0.52
CA LYS A 383 -5.27 -10.31 0.15
C LYS A 383 -6.27 -11.02 -0.76
N VAL A 384 -5.98 -12.28 -1.08
CA VAL A 384 -6.68 -13.01 -2.13
C VAL A 384 -7.02 -14.41 -1.65
N SER A 385 -8.18 -14.88 -2.04
CA SER A 385 -8.62 -16.27 -1.93
C SER A 385 -9.25 -16.73 -3.23
N LEU A 386 -9.19 -18.03 -3.50
CA LEU A 386 -9.76 -18.65 -4.68
C LEU A 386 -11.06 -19.35 -4.26
N PRO A 387 -12.22 -18.83 -4.68
CA PRO A 387 -13.50 -19.44 -4.36
C PRO A 387 -13.81 -20.62 -5.30
N SER A 388 -14.85 -21.39 -4.98
CA SER A 388 -15.27 -22.57 -5.74
C SER A 388 -15.68 -22.23 -7.18
N GLU A 389 -16.23 -21.04 -7.39
CA GLU A 389 -16.65 -20.52 -8.68
C GLU A 389 -15.45 -20.36 -9.63
N VAL A 390 -14.25 -20.14 -9.09
CA VAL A 390 -13.01 -20.08 -9.87
C VAL A 390 -12.42 -21.47 -10.04
N THR A 391 -12.30 -22.24 -8.95
CA THR A 391 -11.49 -23.47 -8.93
C THR A 391 -12.25 -24.76 -9.24
N GLY A 392 -13.57 -24.77 -9.07
CA GLY A 392 -14.40 -25.97 -9.12
C GLY A 392 -14.09 -26.98 -8.00
N TYR A 393 -13.38 -26.57 -6.95
CA TYR A 393 -12.81 -27.50 -5.95
C TYR A 393 -13.31 -27.24 -4.52
N LYS A 394 -12.79 -26.22 -3.82
CA LYS A 394 -13.22 -25.85 -2.46
C LYS A 394 -13.89 -24.49 -2.45
N GLU A 395 -14.81 -24.28 -1.50
CA GLU A 395 -15.42 -22.96 -1.25
C GLU A 395 -14.39 -21.87 -0.97
N PHE A 396 -13.22 -22.25 -0.46
CA PHE A 396 -12.11 -21.34 -0.17
C PHE A 396 -10.79 -22.08 -0.30
N LEU A 397 -9.88 -21.50 -1.07
CA LEU A 397 -8.45 -21.76 -0.99
C LEU A 397 -7.72 -20.43 -0.77
N ARG A 398 -6.70 -20.43 0.08
CA ARG A 398 -5.88 -19.24 0.26
C ARG A 398 -5.03 -19.01 -0.99
N GLY A 399 -5.18 -17.82 -1.60
CA GLY A 399 -4.30 -17.32 -2.64
C GLY A 399 -3.18 -16.46 -2.05
N GLN A 400 -2.77 -15.44 -2.79
CA GLN A 400 -1.76 -14.48 -2.35
C GLN A 400 -2.26 -13.67 -1.15
N ASN A 401 -1.41 -13.45 -0.13
CA ASN A 401 -1.82 -12.74 1.08
C ASN A 401 -0.67 -11.97 1.72
N HIS A 402 -0.40 -10.78 1.19
CA HIS A 402 0.63 -9.89 1.74
C HIS A 402 0.22 -9.28 3.06
N TYR A 403 -1.06 -8.92 3.19
CA TYR A 403 -1.55 -8.13 4.32
C TYR A 403 -1.37 -8.86 5.66
N ASP A 404 -1.83 -10.11 5.79
CA ASP A 404 -1.77 -10.81 7.07
C ASP A 404 -0.32 -11.09 7.49
N THR A 405 0.53 -11.47 6.53
CA THR A 405 1.96 -11.69 6.80
C THR A 405 2.69 -10.40 7.14
N TRP A 406 2.28 -9.27 6.56
CA TRP A 406 2.80 -7.95 6.94
C TRP A 406 2.34 -7.56 8.33
N LEU A 407 1.04 -7.74 8.63
CA LEU A 407 0.47 -7.44 9.93
C LEU A 407 1.23 -8.19 11.02
N LEU A 408 1.55 -9.47 10.83
CA LEU A 408 2.31 -10.28 11.80
C LEU A 408 3.83 -10.08 11.77
N SER A 409 4.35 -9.14 10.98
CA SER A 409 5.78 -8.81 10.96
C SER A 409 6.18 -7.81 12.04
N GLY A 410 7.48 -7.75 12.34
CA GLY A 410 8.05 -6.72 13.22
C GLY A 410 8.10 -5.36 12.54
N VAL A 411 8.04 -5.34 11.20
CA VAL A 411 8.05 -4.12 10.39
C VAL A 411 6.74 -3.34 10.56
N SER A 412 5.59 -4.02 10.63
CA SER A 412 4.29 -3.36 10.87
C SER A 412 4.19 -2.74 12.26
N GLY A 413 5.01 -3.20 13.21
CA GLY A 413 4.92 -2.85 14.63
C GLY A 413 3.85 -3.62 15.40
N HIS A 414 3.25 -4.65 14.80
CA HIS A 414 2.19 -5.45 15.40
C HIS A 414 2.62 -6.88 15.77
N GLY A 415 3.60 -7.49 15.10
CA GLY A 415 3.98 -8.89 15.32
C GLY A 415 5.04 -9.11 16.39
N ALA A 416 4.70 -9.79 17.50
CA ALA A 416 5.58 -10.01 18.66
C ALA A 416 6.60 -11.15 18.49
N LYS A 417 6.49 -11.90 17.39
CA LYS A 417 7.25 -13.14 17.13
C LYS A 417 8.49 -12.94 16.26
N SER A 418 8.75 -11.71 15.84
CA SER A 418 9.80 -11.38 14.87
C SER A 418 11.21 -11.57 15.42
N PHE A 419 12.15 -11.92 14.55
CA PHE A 419 13.58 -12.03 14.91
C PHE A 419 14.25 -10.66 15.01
N TYR A 420 13.82 -9.71 14.18
CA TYR A 420 14.32 -8.33 14.17
C TYR A 420 13.16 -7.34 14.17
N TYR A 421 13.39 -6.18 14.78
CA TYR A 421 12.44 -5.06 14.84
C TYR A 421 13.12 -3.80 14.32
N PRO A 422 12.49 -3.02 13.43
CA PRO A 422 13.04 -1.72 13.01
C PRO A 422 12.98 -0.74 14.17
N GLU A 423 13.81 0.30 14.16
CA GLU A 423 13.74 1.37 15.18
C GLU A 423 12.35 1.98 15.27
N VAL A 424 11.70 2.22 14.12
CA VAL A 424 10.33 2.73 14.01
C VAL A 424 9.52 1.83 13.09
N ALA A 425 8.27 1.56 13.45
CA ALA A 425 7.32 0.81 12.64
C ALA A 425 6.99 1.48 11.30
N HIS A 426 6.65 0.64 10.34
CA HIS A 426 6.01 1.00 9.09
C HIS A 426 4.59 0.42 9.12
N ASN A 427 3.67 1.21 9.67
CA ASN A 427 2.27 0.88 9.96
C ASN A 427 1.32 0.97 8.74
N ASP A 428 1.85 1.21 7.55
CA ASP A 428 1.13 1.13 6.28
C ASP A 428 2.05 0.63 5.15
N CYS A 429 1.43 0.27 4.01
CA CYS A 429 2.15 -0.16 2.81
C CYS A 429 2.80 1.02 2.06
N ASN A 430 2.23 2.23 2.22
CA ASN A 430 2.57 3.43 1.45
C ASN A 430 3.97 3.93 1.77
N ARG A 431 4.48 3.70 2.98
CA ARG A 431 5.84 4.13 3.36
C ARG A 431 6.93 3.45 2.52
N CYS A 432 6.70 2.23 2.05
CA CYS A 432 7.63 1.50 1.18
C CYS A 432 7.23 1.55 -0.30
N HIS A 433 5.93 1.44 -0.60
CA HIS A 433 5.42 1.36 -1.97
C HIS A 433 4.90 2.69 -2.53
N MET A 434 4.85 3.76 -1.75
CA MET A 434 4.53 5.11 -2.22
C MET A 434 5.45 6.16 -1.57
N PRO A 435 6.79 6.00 -1.73
CA PRO A 435 7.76 6.85 -1.06
C PRO A 435 7.55 8.32 -1.43
N ALA A 436 7.91 9.23 -0.51
CA ALA A 436 7.76 10.66 -0.75
C ALA A 436 8.73 11.14 -1.85
N GLN A 437 8.19 11.82 -2.87
CA GLN A 437 8.92 12.37 -4.00
C GLN A 437 8.73 13.89 -4.07
N GLU A 438 9.82 14.64 -4.28
CA GLU A 438 9.76 16.09 -4.53
C GLU A 438 8.90 16.39 -5.76
N SER A 439 7.99 17.34 -5.62
CA SER A 439 7.04 17.67 -6.69
C SER A 439 6.54 19.11 -6.58
N THR A 440 6.16 19.67 -7.72
CA THR A 440 5.52 20.98 -7.81
C THR A 440 4.03 20.90 -8.15
N ASP A 441 3.47 19.68 -8.17
CA ASP A 441 2.04 19.42 -8.37
C ASP A 441 1.18 20.22 -7.41
N PHE A 442 -0.04 20.54 -7.84
CA PHE A 442 -0.94 21.40 -7.08
C PHE A 442 -1.28 20.83 -5.69
N GLY A 443 -1.27 19.51 -5.55
CA GLY A 443 -1.54 18.79 -4.30
C GLY A 443 -0.31 18.56 -3.40
N ALA A 444 0.88 19.03 -3.78
CA ALA A 444 2.12 18.77 -3.03
C ALA A 444 2.11 19.43 -1.64
N LYS A 445 2.65 18.74 -0.64
CA LYS A 445 2.70 19.18 0.77
C LYS A 445 4.07 18.86 1.38
N TYR A 446 4.39 19.49 2.51
CA TYR A 446 5.55 19.09 3.30
C TYR A 446 5.26 17.73 3.94
N LEU A 447 5.94 16.68 3.47
CA LEU A 447 5.81 15.30 3.96
C LEU A 447 6.87 14.92 5.00
N ASP A 448 7.91 15.74 5.13
CA ASP A 448 9.03 15.57 6.05
C ASP A 448 9.66 16.93 6.37
N ASP A 449 10.70 16.89 7.21
CA ASP A 449 11.41 18.08 7.69
C ASP A 449 12.41 18.66 6.66
N SER A 450 12.40 18.19 5.41
CA SER A 450 13.31 18.68 4.36
C SER A 450 13.02 20.11 3.92
N GLY A 451 11.87 20.67 4.30
CA GLY A 451 11.43 22.00 3.86
C GLY A 451 11.05 22.05 2.37
N LYS A 452 10.86 20.91 1.72
CA LYS A 452 10.46 20.79 0.31
C LYS A 452 9.05 20.23 0.15
N LEU A 453 8.34 20.67 -0.89
CA LEU A 453 7.02 20.12 -1.24
C LEU A 453 7.18 18.75 -1.90
N LYS A 454 6.35 17.81 -1.49
CA LYS A 454 6.38 16.42 -1.93
C LYS A 454 4.99 15.86 -2.18
N VAL A 455 4.93 14.82 -3.00
CA VAL A 455 3.78 13.93 -3.20
C VAL A 455 4.19 12.51 -2.85
N HIS A 456 3.21 11.60 -2.74
CA HIS A 456 3.48 10.18 -2.69
C HIS A 456 3.72 9.67 -4.11
N ASP A 457 4.81 8.93 -4.33
CA ASP A 457 5.11 8.29 -5.60
C ASP A 457 4.03 7.26 -5.95
N HIS A 458 3.56 7.27 -7.20
CA HIS A 458 2.55 6.35 -7.75
C HIS A 458 3.14 5.38 -8.78
N LEU A 459 4.47 5.22 -8.83
CA LEU A 459 5.12 4.12 -9.55
C LEU A 459 4.84 2.76 -8.88
N PHE A 460 4.61 2.76 -7.56
CA PHE A 460 4.48 1.56 -6.73
C PHE A 460 5.68 0.61 -6.87
N PRO A 461 6.90 1.05 -6.50
CA PRO A 461 8.09 0.22 -6.66
C PRO A 461 7.89 -1.14 -5.96
N GLY A 462 7.98 -2.20 -6.76
CA GLY A 462 8.00 -3.60 -6.32
C GLY A 462 9.06 -4.39 -7.09
N ALA A 463 8.84 -5.69 -7.25
CA ALA A 463 9.76 -6.57 -7.98
C ALA A 463 9.49 -6.63 -9.50
N ASN A 464 8.73 -5.70 -10.10
CA ASN A 464 8.20 -5.88 -11.45
C ASN A 464 9.08 -5.32 -12.59
N THR A 465 10.29 -5.87 -12.74
CA THR A 465 11.18 -5.50 -13.87
C THR A 465 10.68 -6.02 -15.22
N GLY A 466 9.89 -7.09 -15.22
CA GLY A 466 9.40 -7.75 -16.45
C GLY A 466 8.37 -6.91 -17.21
N ILE A 467 7.28 -6.47 -16.56
CA ILE A 467 6.26 -5.64 -17.24
C ILE A 467 6.86 -4.30 -17.67
N ALA A 468 7.67 -3.68 -16.81
CA ALA A 468 8.36 -2.43 -17.15
C ALA A 468 9.24 -2.59 -18.40
N TRP A 469 9.93 -3.72 -18.56
CA TRP A 469 10.69 -4.02 -19.79
C TRP A 469 9.78 -4.24 -21.00
N LEU A 470 8.72 -5.03 -20.87
CA LEU A 470 7.76 -5.27 -21.95
C LEU A 470 7.10 -3.97 -22.45
N LYS A 471 6.99 -2.95 -21.58
CA LYS A 471 6.41 -1.63 -21.87
C LYS A 471 7.42 -0.51 -22.09
N ASP A 472 8.70 -0.86 -22.22
CA ASP A 472 9.80 0.08 -22.46
C ASP A 472 9.88 1.24 -21.46
N ARG A 473 9.93 0.88 -20.17
CA ARG A 473 10.01 1.80 -19.03
C ARG A 473 11.35 1.65 -18.28
N PRO A 474 12.47 2.17 -18.81
CA PRO A 474 13.79 1.99 -18.19
C PRO A 474 13.90 2.62 -16.79
N GLU A 475 13.24 3.76 -16.54
CA GLU A 475 13.24 4.39 -15.22
C GLU A 475 12.50 3.55 -14.16
N ALA A 476 11.38 2.92 -14.54
CA ALA A 476 10.68 1.97 -13.68
C ALA A 476 11.55 0.74 -13.38
N ILE A 477 12.25 0.18 -14.39
CA ILE A 477 13.21 -0.93 -14.18
C ILE A 477 14.27 -0.52 -13.16
N LYS A 478 14.86 0.68 -13.29
CA LYS A 478 15.88 1.19 -12.37
C LYS A 478 15.35 1.29 -10.93
N ALA A 479 14.15 1.82 -10.75
CA ALA A 479 13.52 1.94 -9.44
C ALA A 479 13.24 0.55 -8.80
N HIS A 480 12.70 -0.40 -9.58
CA HIS A 480 12.46 -1.77 -9.14
C HIS A 480 13.77 -2.50 -8.80
N THR A 481 14.82 -2.35 -9.61
CA THR A 481 16.16 -2.91 -9.35
C THR A 481 16.75 -2.37 -8.05
N ALA A 482 16.65 -1.05 -7.82
CA ALA A 482 17.15 -0.43 -6.59
C ALA A 482 16.42 -0.93 -5.34
N LEU A 483 15.12 -1.24 -5.44
CA LEU A 483 14.38 -1.87 -4.35
C LEU A 483 14.83 -3.32 -4.14
N LEU A 484 14.95 -4.12 -5.21
CA LEU A 484 15.37 -5.52 -5.14
C LEU A 484 16.75 -5.67 -4.51
N GLN A 485 17.74 -4.87 -4.92
CA GLN A 485 19.11 -4.90 -4.38
C GLN A 485 19.20 -4.52 -2.90
N LYS A 486 18.20 -3.81 -2.37
CA LYS A 486 18.09 -3.50 -0.93
C LYS A 486 17.29 -4.55 -0.15
N SER A 487 16.55 -5.40 -0.84
CA SER A 487 15.57 -6.31 -0.21
C SER A 487 16.21 -7.55 0.41
N ALA A 488 17.35 -8.00 -0.11
CA ALA A 488 18.04 -9.18 0.39
C ALA A 488 19.56 -9.06 0.22
N ARG A 489 20.31 -9.81 1.02
CA ARG A 489 21.74 -10.08 0.85
C ARG A 489 22.01 -11.58 0.78
N ILE A 490 23.17 -11.95 0.24
CA ILE A 490 23.70 -13.31 0.26
C ILE A 490 25.06 -13.30 0.97
N ASP A 491 25.35 -14.34 1.73
CA ASP A 491 26.60 -14.50 2.49
C ASP A 491 27.15 -15.91 2.39
N LEU A 492 28.41 -16.04 1.98
CA LEU A 492 29.21 -17.25 2.15
C LEU A 492 29.64 -17.29 3.62
N PHE A 493 28.81 -17.94 4.43
CA PHE A 493 28.92 -17.92 5.88
C PHE A 493 30.01 -18.87 6.38
N GLY A 494 30.00 -20.11 5.90
CA GLY A 494 30.83 -21.18 6.44
C GLY A 494 31.19 -22.26 5.43
N ILE A 495 32.12 -23.12 5.81
CA ILE A 495 32.38 -24.38 5.11
C ILE A 495 32.51 -25.51 6.13
N LYS A 496 31.88 -26.65 5.87
CA LYS A 496 32.04 -27.86 6.68
C LYS A 496 32.92 -28.88 5.97
N GLU A 497 33.75 -29.56 6.75
CA GLU A 497 34.53 -30.71 6.28
C GLU A 497 33.61 -31.90 5.91
N GLU A 498 34.12 -32.84 5.12
CA GLU A 498 33.47 -34.12 4.76
C GLU A 498 32.20 -34.01 3.89
N GLY A 499 31.75 -32.80 3.53
CA GLY A 499 30.56 -32.62 2.68
C GLY A 499 29.24 -32.98 3.38
N THR A 500 29.21 -33.01 4.71
CA THR A 500 28.02 -33.38 5.50
C THR A 500 27.62 -32.30 6.49
N ILE A 501 26.36 -32.30 6.92
CA ILE A 501 25.82 -31.29 7.85
C ILE A 501 26.39 -31.38 9.28
N ASP A 502 26.89 -32.55 9.67
CA ASP A 502 27.57 -32.80 10.95
C ASP A 502 29.09 -32.58 10.87
N GLY A 503 29.61 -32.28 9.68
CA GLY A 503 31.01 -31.99 9.46
C GLY A 503 31.49 -30.78 10.27
N LYS A 504 32.79 -30.74 10.56
CA LYS A 504 33.40 -29.65 11.32
C LYS A 504 33.25 -28.33 10.58
N LEU A 505 32.52 -27.39 11.20
CA LEU A 505 32.24 -26.07 10.65
C LEU A 505 33.42 -25.10 10.84
N HIS A 506 33.84 -24.47 9.75
CA HIS A 506 34.74 -23.32 9.73
C HIS A 506 33.92 -22.07 9.40
N ALA A 507 33.58 -21.28 10.42
CA ALA A 507 32.75 -20.10 10.28
C ALA A 507 33.02 -19.07 11.41
N PRO A 508 32.67 -17.79 11.19
CA PRO A 508 32.31 -17.24 9.88
C PRO A 508 33.54 -17.13 8.98
N LEU A 509 33.36 -17.29 7.67
CA LEU A 509 34.41 -17.05 6.69
C LEU A 509 34.70 -15.55 6.61
N ARG A 510 36.00 -15.19 6.70
CA ARG A 510 36.57 -13.84 6.82
C ARG A 510 36.48 -13.24 8.24
N PRO A 511 37.56 -12.60 8.74
CA PRO A 511 38.79 -12.26 8.00
C PRO A 511 39.73 -13.44 7.76
N THR A 512 39.56 -14.55 8.47
CA THR A 512 40.31 -15.78 8.25
C THR A 512 39.54 -16.77 7.39
N VAL A 513 40.26 -17.57 6.61
CA VAL A 513 39.70 -18.64 5.76
C VAL A 513 40.48 -19.93 5.94
N PRO A 514 39.83 -21.11 5.93
CA PRO A 514 40.51 -22.39 6.04
C PRO A 514 41.24 -22.74 4.73
N SER A 515 42.28 -23.58 4.84
CA SER A 515 42.91 -24.20 3.67
C SER A 515 42.16 -25.47 3.27
N LEU A 516 41.95 -25.64 1.97
CA LEU A 516 41.30 -26.80 1.38
C LEU A 516 42.31 -27.87 0.99
N VAL A 517 41.91 -29.13 1.07
CA VAL A 517 42.73 -30.28 0.72
C VAL A 517 42.22 -30.88 -0.60
N PRO A 518 43.06 -30.99 -1.65
CA PRO A 518 42.67 -31.65 -2.90
C PRO A 518 42.10 -33.06 -2.69
N GLY A 519 41.10 -33.45 -3.47
CA GLY A 519 40.44 -34.76 -3.36
C GLY A 519 39.49 -34.94 -2.16
N LYS A 520 39.24 -33.89 -1.36
CA LYS A 520 38.27 -33.91 -0.27
C LYS A 520 36.95 -33.26 -0.66
N SER A 521 35.90 -33.64 0.06
CA SER A 521 34.55 -33.09 -0.07
C SER A 521 34.29 -32.06 1.04
N TYR A 522 33.57 -31.01 0.68
CA TYR A 522 33.19 -29.92 1.57
C TYR A 522 31.73 -29.52 1.37
N LEU A 523 31.11 -28.96 2.42
CA LEU A 523 29.76 -28.40 2.36
C LEU A 523 29.85 -26.89 2.51
N LEU A 524 29.47 -26.13 1.48
CA LEU A 524 29.41 -24.67 1.54
C LEU A 524 28.10 -24.26 2.21
N GLU A 525 28.20 -23.45 3.26
CA GLU A 525 27.08 -22.89 4.00
C GLU A 525 26.79 -21.46 3.51
N THR A 526 25.75 -21.31 2.69
CA THR A 526 25.35 -20.03 2.10
C THR A 526 24.06 -19.52 2.75
N VAL A 527 24.01 -18.25 3.10
CA VAL A 527 22.84 -17.64 3.77
C VAL A 527 22.23 -16.56 2.90
N ILE A 528 20.93 -16.66 2.59
CA ILE A 528 20.13 -15.56 2.06
C ILE A 528 19.44 -14.86 3.23
N ARG A 529 19.45 -13.52 3.27
CA ARG A 529 18.87 -12.73 4.37
C ARG A 529 18.00 -11.58 3.87
N THR A 530 16.74 -11.49 4.35
CA THR A 530 15.74 -10.47 3.94
C THR A 530 15.76 -9.15 4.73
N LEU A 531 16.18 -8.04 4.14
CA LEU A 531 16.54 -6.84 4.91
C LEU A 531 15.37 -5.87 5.16
N THR A 532 14.74 -5.37 4.09
CA THR A 532 13.79 -4.23 4.18
C THR A 532 12.32 -4.62 4.07
N LEU A 533 12.04 -5.92 3.90
CA LEU A 533 10.71 -6.42 3.55
C LEU A 533 9.82 -6.52 4.79
N GLY A 534 8.59 -6.05 4.68
CA GLY A 534 7.56 -6.23 5.71
C GLY A 534 6.72 -7.50 5.51
N HIS A 535 6.87 -8.19 4.40
CA HIS A 535 6.16 -9.42 4.05
C HIS A 535 7.15 -10.43 3.43
N PRO A 536 6.81 -11.73 3.28
CA PRO A 536 7.72 -12.71 2.71
C PRO A 536 8.35 -12.26 1.39
N PHE A 537 9.64 -12.56 1.24
CA PHE A 537 10.36 -12.34 0.00
C PHE A 537 9.79 -13.25 -1.09
N THR A 538 9.64 -12.69 -2.29
CA THR A 538 8.98 -13.27 -3.49
C THR A 538 7.45 -13.37 -3.47
N GLN A 539 6.79 -12.86 -2.42
CA GLN A 539 5.33 -12.92 -2.30
C GLN A 539 4.58 -12.13 -3.39
N GLY A 540 3.37 -12.60 -3.68
CA GLY A 540 2.55 -12.16 -4.81
C GLY A 540 2.59 -13.25 -5.85
N THR A 541 3.11 -12.96 -7.03
CA THR A 541 3.19 -13.88 -8.17
C THR A 541 4.35 -14.88 -8.00
N VAL A 542 4.36 -15.56 -6.87
CA VAL A 542 5.48 -16.38 -6.39
C VAL A 542 5.66 -17.68 -7.19
N ASP A 543 4.60 -18.10 -7.88
CA ASP A 543 4.58 -19.21 -8.83
C ASP A 543 5.33 -18.89 -10.13
N SER A 544 5.38 -17.61 -10.52
CA SER A 544 6.01 -17.15 -11.77
C SER A 544 7.32 -16.37 -11.59
N ASN A 545 7.56 -15.80 -10.40
CA ASN A 545 8.83 -15.14 -10.09
C ASN A 545 9.95 -16.19 -10.12
N GLU A 546 11.01 -15.93 -10.86
CA GLU A 546 12.17 -16.82 -10.93
C GLU A 546 13.32 -16.19 -10.14
N VAL A 547 13.52 -16.70 -8.93
CA VAL A 547 14.58 -16.26 -8.03
C VAL A 547 15.43 -17.46 -7.71
N TRP A 548 16.71 -17.41 -8.06
CA TRP A 548 17.62 -18.53 -7.89
C TRP A 548 18.98 -18.09 -7.41
N VAL A 549 19.72 -19.04 -6.83
CA VAL A 549 21.12 -18.84 -6.48
C VAL A 549 21.97 -19.41 -7.59
N ASP A 550 22.77 -18.53 -8.21
CA ASP A 550 23.78 -18.87 -9.19
C ASP A 550 25.13 -19.04 -8.46
N VAL A 551 25.68 -20.25 -8.49
CA VAL A 551 26.96 -20.61 -7.86
C VAL A 551 27.96 -21.01 -8.92
N THR A 552 29.15 -20.42 -8.86
CA THR A 552 30.29 -20.79 -9.70
C THR A 552 31.52 -21.00 -8.82
N VAL A 553 32.15 -22.16 -8.95
CA VAL A 553 33.40 -22.52 -8.26
C VAL A 553 34.49 -22.76 -9.29
N THR A 554 35.63 -22.10 -9.11
CA THR A 554 36.76 -22.10 -10.05
C THR A 554 38.07 -22.37 -9.36
N SER A 555 39.02 -23.00 -10.07
CA SER A 555 40.44 -23.04 -9.74
C SER A 555 41.20 -22.50 -10.94
N GLY A 556 41.75 -21.29 -10.82
CA GLY A 556 42.22 -20.51 -11.96
C GLY A 556 41.08 -20.25 -12.94
N ASP A 557 41.27 -20.58 -14.22
CA ASP A 557 40.23 -20.44 -15.25
C ASP A 557 39.32 -21.69 -15.37
N ARG A 558 39.60 -22.77 -14.63
CA ARG A 558 38.83 -24.02 -14.69
C ARG A 558 37.63 -23.93 -13.76
N VAL A 559 36.42 -24.06 -14.30
CA VAL A 559 35.20 -24.30 -13.49
C VAL A 559 35.24 -25.72 -12.94
N ILE A 560 35.17 -25.84 -11.62
CA ILE A 560 35.17 -27.13 -10.90
C ILE A 560 33.85 -27.41 -10.18
N GLY A 561 32.94 -26.42 -10.11
CA GLY A 561 31.59 -26.61 -9.58
C GLY A 561 30.63 -25.53 -10.08
N ARG A 562 29.37 -25.88 -10.31
CA ARG A 562 28.36 -24.99 -10.88
C ARG A 562 26.95 -25.35 -10.42
N SER A 563 26.10 -24.35 -10.17
CA SER A 563 24.66 -24.49 -9.98
C SER A 563 23.93 -23.23 -10.45
N GLY A 564 22.75 -23.36 -11.08
CA GLY A 564 21.98 -22.20 -11.55
C GLY A 564 22.45 -21.61 -12.88
N ARG A 565 23.17 -22.38 -13.70
CA ARG A 565 23.51 -22.01 -15.08
C ARG A 565 22.23 -21.94 -15.92
N MET A 566 22.13 -20.94 -16.79
CA MET A 566 21.10 -20.93 -17.82
C MET A 566 21.58 -21.64 -19.08
N ASP A 567 20.68 -22.35 -19.74
CA ASP A 567 20.94 -22.95 -21.05
C ASP A 567 20.78 -21.93 -22.20
N GLU A 568 20.90 -22.41 -23.44
CA GLU A 568 20.75 -21.58 -24.65
C GLU A 568 19.33 -21.00 -24.83
N THR A 569 18.31 -21.69 -24.29
CA THR A 569 16.91 -21.23 -24.32
C THR A 569 16.65 -20.15 -23.28
N GLY A 570 17.54 -20.01 -22.29
CA GLY A 570 17.40 -19.09 -21.16
C GLY A 570 16.66 -19.72 -19.98
N GLU A 571 16.49 -21.04 -19.96
CA GLU A 571 15.97 -21.79 -18.81
C GLU A 571 17.07 -21.96 -17.77
N VAL A 572 16.74 -21.70 -16.50
CA VAL A 572 17.66 -21.90 -15.38
C VAL A 572 17.71 -23.39 -15.04
N ASP A 573 18.90 -23.92 -14.74
CA ASP A 573 19.10 -25.27 -14.21
C ASP A 573 18.08 -25.58 -13.09
N ARG A 574 17.21 -26.56 -13.37
CA ARG A 574 16.11 -26.95 -12.48
C ARG A 574 16.60 -27.49 -11.13
N TRP A 575 17.86 -27.90 -11.05
CA TRP A 575 18.48 -28.40 -9.82
C TRP A 575 19.18 -27.31 -9.00
N ALA A 576 19.08 -26.04 -9.42
CA ALA A 576 19.48 -24.92 -8.58
C ALA A 576 18.53 -24.72 -7.39
N HIS A 577 19.00 -23.97 -6.39
CA HIS A 577 18.13 -23.53 -5.31
C HIS A 577 17.25 -22.37 -5.79
N PHE A 578 15.93 -22.57 -5.77
CA PHE A 578 14.93 -21.55 -6.09
C PHE A 578 14.23 -21.04 -4.82
N VAL A 579 14.09 -19.72 -4.72
CA VAL A 579 13.29 -19.03 -3.70
C VAL A 579 11.91 -18.76 -4.29
N ASN A 580 11.06 -19.78 -4.33
CA ASN A 580 9.71 -19.72 -4.92
C ASN A 580 8.71 -20.66 -4.23
N VAL A 581 7.50 -20.76 -4.77
CA VAL A 581 6.51 -21.77 -4.39
C VAL A 581 6.20 -22.63 -5.60
N PHE A 582 6.42 -23.94 -5.45
CA PHE A 582 6.11 -24.90 -6.50
C PHE A 582 4.65 -25.36 -6.36
N MET A 583 3.73 -24.61 -6.95
CA MET A 583 2.30 -24.88 -6.88
C MET A 583 1.89 -26.01 -7.82
N LEU A 584 1.00 -26.89 -7.34
CA LEU A 584 0.50 -28.05 -8.07
C LEU A 584 -0.99 -27.94 -8.39
N ASP A 585 -1.35 -28.51 -9.53
CA ASP A 585 -2.74 -28.84 -9.89
C ASP A 585 -3.18 -30.21 -9.35
N GLU A 586 -4.41 -30.63 -9.67
CA GLU A 586 -4.98 -31.92 -9.24
C GLU A 586 -4.28 -33.16 -9.82
N THR A 587 -3.51 -32.99 -10.90
CA THR A 587 -2.75 -34.07 -11.53
C THR A 587 -1.34 -34.21 -10.97
N GLY A 588 -0.90 -33.27 -10.13
CA GLY A 588 0.49 -33.16 -9.68
C GLY A 588 1.39 -32.45 -10.70
N SER A 589 0.82 -31.70 -11.64
CA SER A 589 1.58 -30.85 -12.56
C SER A 589 1.81 -29.47 -11.96
N ARG A 590 2.96 -28.87 -12.28
CA ARG A 590 3.28 -27.49 -11.88
C ARG A 590 2.29 -26.50 -12.52
N ILE A 591 1.80 -25.55 -11.72
CA ILE A 591 1.12 -24.35 -12.22
C ILE A 591 2.18 -23.48 -12.94
N ASN A 592 2.13 -23.44 -14.27
CA ASN A 592 3.12 -22.77 -15.12
C ASN A 592 2.52 -21.70 -16.06
N ARG A 593 1.19 -21.50 -16.02
CA ARG A 593 0.47 -20.51 -16.87
C ARG A 593 -0.21 -19.41 -16.07
N ARG A 594 0.00 -19.40 -14.76
CA ARG A 594 -0.80 -18.64 -13.78
C ARG A 594 -2.30 -18.88 -13.88
N ASN A 595 -2.64 -20.12 -14.15
CA ASN A 595 -3.98 -20.68 -14.14
C ASN A 595 -4.47 -20.87 -12.69
N ALA A 596 -5.00 -19.80 -12.10
CA ALA A 596 -5.49 -19.79 -10.72
C ALA A 596 -6.61 -20.81 -10.45
N GLN A 597 -7.41 -21.14 -11.48
CA GLN A 597 -8.48 -22.13 -11.44
C GLN A 597 -7.99 -23.56 -11.11
N ASP A 598 -6.74 -23.88 -11.44
CA ASP A 598 -6.21 -25.23 -11.28
C ASP A 598 -5.39 -25.41 -10.01
N ILE A 599 -5.12 -24.33 -9.26
CA ILE A 599 -4.35 -24.39 -8.02
C ILE A 599 -5.00 -25.35 -7.01
N ARG A 600 -4.20 -26.24 -6.41
CA ARG A 600 -4.60 -27.13 -5.31
C ARG A 600 -3.71 -27.01 -4.08
N VAL A 601 -2.41 -27.30 -4.22
CA VAL A 601 -1.49 -27.41 -3.08
C VAL A 601 -0.04 -27.10 -3.53
N PRO A 602 0.81 -26.49 -2.68
CA PRO A 602 2.25 -26.43 -2.95
C PRO A 602 2.94 -27.79 -2.72
N LEU A 603 3.92 -28.12 -3.55
CA LEU A 603 4.93 -29.16 -3.25
C LEU A 603 5.87 -28.68 -2.14
N TYR A 604 6.37 -27.45 -2.27
CA TYR A 604 7.20 -26.76 -1.28
C TYR A 604 6.94 -25.25 -1.31
N ASN A 605 7.35 -24.55 -0.26
CA ASN A 605 7.32 -23.09 -0.17
C ASN A 605 8.65 -22.58 0.41
N HIS A 606 9.50 -21.99 -0.44
CA HIS A 606 10.81 -21.44 -0.06
C HIS A 606 10.78 -19.92 0.11
N GLN A 607 9.60 -19.32 0.32
CA GLN A 607 9.54 -17.90 0.60
C GLN A 607 10.19 -17.58 1.95
N ILE A 608 11.05 -16.56 1.99
CA ILE A 608 11.75 -16.19 3.22
C ILE A 608 10.96 -15.10 3.96
N PRO A 609 10.58 -15.29 5.24
CA PRO A 609 9.84 -14.28 6.01
C PRO A 609 10.58 -12.95 6.20
N PRO A 610 9.88 -11.88 6.64
CA PRO A 610 10.49 -10.62 7.04
C PRO A 610 11.57 -10.80 8.12
N GLY A 611 12.75 -10.24 7.89
CA GLY A 611 13.82 -10.31 8.88
C GLY A 611 14.40 -11.72 9.09
N ALA A 612 14.06 -12.70 8.26
CA ALA A 612 14.58 -14.06 8.39
C ALA A 612 15.77 -14.33 7.45
N GLY A 613 16.51 -15.39 7.78
CA GLY A 613 17.52 -16.01 6.93
C GLY A 613 17.03 -17.36 6.36
N GLN A 614 17.67 -17.83 5.29
CA GLN A 614 17.56 -19.19 4.76
C GLN A 614 18.97 -19.72 4.49
N VAL A 615 19.26 -20.94 4.95
CA VAL A 615 20.54 -21.61 4.72
C VAL A 615 20.42 -22.52 3.51
N ILE A 616 21.47 -22.53 2.67
CA ILE A 616 21.57 -23.40 1.51
C ILE A 616 22.91 -24.13 1.59
N HIS A 617 22.84 -25.45 1.53
CA HIS A 617 24.01 -26.31 1.59
C HIS A 617 24.42 -26.74 0.18
N TYR A 618 25.66 -26.44 -0.22
CA TYR A 618 26.21 -26.92 -1.49
C TYR A 618 27.33 -27.93 -1.26
N ALA A 619 27.18 -29.14 -1.79
CA ALA A 619 28.26 -30.13 -1.78
C ALA A 619 29.27 -29.80 -2.89
N LEU A 620 30.54 -29.73 -2.50
CA LEU A 620 31.68 -29.48 -3.36
C LEU A 620 32.72 -30.58 -3.17
N ASP A 621 32.92 -31.38 -4.22
CA ASP A 621 34.02 -32.33 -4.34
C ASP A 621 35.20 -31.65 -5.03
N LEU A 622 36.34 -31.60 -4.35
CA LEU A 622 37.55 -31.02 -4.93
C LEU A 622 38.29 -32.02 -5.80
N PRO A 623 38.67 -31.67 -7.04
CA PRO A 623 39.59 -32.46 -7.84
C PRO A 623 40.92 -32.71 -7.12
N GLN A 624 41.60 -33.81 -7.45
CA GLN A 624 42.95 -34.09 -6.94
C GLN A 624 44.03 -33.26 -7.64
N ASP A 625 43.77 -32.85 -8.88
CA ASP A 625 44.71 -32.20 -9.81
C ASP A 625 44.59 -30.66 -9.81
N LEU A 626 44.29 -30.06 -8.65
CA LEU A 626 44.19 -28.60 -8.53
C LEU A 626 45.56 -27.93 -8.68
N ASN A 627 45.60 -26.87 -9.49
CA ASN A 627 46.82 -26.09 -9.77
C ASN A 627 46.69 -24.61 -9.39
N ASP A 628 45.53 -24.17 -8.90
CA ASP A 628 45.31 -22.85 -8.31
C ASP A 628 44.36 -22.92 -7.10
N HIS A 629 44.30 -21.84 -6.32
CA HIS A 629 43.35 -21.67 -5.23
C HIS A 629 41.90 -21.71 -5.72
N VAL A 630 40.97 -22.02 -4.82
CA VAL A 630 39.55 -22.18 -5.17
C VAL A 630 38.79 -20.88 -4.92
N THR A 631 38.23 -20.29 -5.97
CA THR A 631 37.33 -19.14 -5.88
C THR A 631 35.88 -19.58 -6.01
N ILE A 632 35.06 -19.19 -5.04
CA ILE A 632 33.61 -19.41 -5.01
C ILE A 632 32.92 -18.05 -5.18
N GLU A 633 32.02 -17.96 -6.14
CA GLU A 633 31.16 -16.81 -6.36
C GLU A 633 29.69 -17.26 -6.28
N VAL A 634 28.89 -16.57 -5.46
CA VAL A 634 27.45 -16.80 -5.32
C VAL A 634 26.69 -15.52 -5.64
N LYS A 635 25.63 -15.64 -6.44
CA LYS A 635 24.76 -14.53 -6.83
C LYS A 635 23.31 -14.90 -6.58
N LEU A 636 22.58 -14.03 -5.89
CA LEU A 636 21.12 -14.10 -5.84
C LEU A 636 20.57 -13.36 -7.05
N GLN A 637 19.95 -14.10 -7.96
CA GLN A 637 19.41 -13.58 -9.22
C GLN A 637 17.89 -13.49 -9.17
N TYR A 638 17.34 -12.51 -9.87
CA TYR A 638 15.90 -12.29 -10.00
C TYR A 638 15.52 -12.06 -11.46
N ARG A 639 14.55 -12.84 -11.96
CA ARG A 639 13.82 -12.58 -13.21
C ARG A 639 12.32 -12.65 -12.93
N LYS A 640 11.57 -11.67 -13.44
CA LYS A 640 10.16 -11.50 -13.07
C LYS A 640 9.26 -12.67 -13.48
N PHE A 641 9.51 -13.23 -14.65
CA PHE A 641 8.78 -14.37 -15.20
C PHE A 641 9.79 -15.39 -15.73
N ASP A 642 9.60 -16.66 -15.39
CA ASP A 642 10.46 -17.74 -15.87
C ASP A 642 10.32 -17.98 -17.40
N GLN A 643 11.23 -18.80 -17.94
CA GLN A 643 11.25 -19.16 -19.36
C GLN A 643 9.98 -19.92 -19.79
N GLU A 644 9.52 -20.87 -18.98
CA GLU A 644 8.37 -21.73 -19.30
C GLU A 644 7.09 -20.91 -19.50
N TYR A 645 6.80 -20.01 -18.56
CA TYR A 645 5.61 -19.17 -18.62
C TYR A 645 5.68 -18.17 -19.76
N MET A 646 6.83 -17.52 -19.97
CA MET A 646 6.96 -16.55 -21.05
C MET A 646 6.91 -17.19 -22.44
N ALA A 647 7.35 -18.44 -22.59
CA ALA A 647 7.16 -19.20 -23.83
C ALA A 647 5.67 -19.44 -24.11
N ILE A 648 4.86 -19.67 -23.08
CA ILE A 648 3.40 -19.82 -23.20
C ILE A 648 2.74 -18.49 -23.58
N VAL A 649 3.14 -17.38 -22.95
CA VAL A 649 2.68 -16.03 -23.33
C VAL A 649 3.01 -15.73 -24.80
N ALA A 650 4.21 -16.07 -25.26
CA ALA A 650 4.60 -15.87 -26.65
C ALA A 650 3.82 -16.77 -27.64
N ALA A 651 3.46 -17.99 -27.23
CA ALA A 651 2.68 -18.91 -28.04
C ALA A 651 1.19 -18.54 -28.13
N ASP A 652 0.62 -17.95 -27.06
CA ASP A 652 -0.75 -17.41 -27.03
C ASP A 652 -0.88 -16.11 -27.83
N HIS A 653 0.23 -15.41 -28.07
CA HIS A 653 0.26 -14.13 -28.75
C HIS A 653 -0.10 -14.26 -30.24
N GLY A 654 -1.23 -13.67 -30.63
CA GLY A 654 -1.73 -13.67 -31.99
C GLY A 654 -1.21 -12.51 -32.87
N PRO A 655 -1.49 -12.54 -34.18
CA PRO A 655 -1.12 -11.44 -35.10
C PRO A 655 -1.88 -10.14 -34.83
N ASP A 656 -3.06 -10.23 -34.21
CA ASP A 656 -3.91 -9.08 -33.88
C ASP A 656 -3.56 -8.46 -32.51
N ASP A 657 -2.76 -9.15 -31.69
CA ASP A 657 -2.31 -8.65 -30.39
C ASP A 657 -1.20 -7.59 -30.55
N HIS A 658 -0.99 -6.78 -29.51
CA HIS A 658 0.08 -5.77 -29.49
C HIS A 658 1.47 -6.43 -29.45
N PRO A 659 2.42 -6.10 -30.36
CA PRO A 659 3.68 -6.82 -30.49
C PRO A 659 4.41 -7.10 -29.16
N LEU A 660 4.69 -8.37 -28.89
CA LEU A 660 5.49 -8.79 -27.75
C LEU A 660 6.96 -8.39 -27.94
N ARG A 661 7.43 -7.40 -27.17
CA ARG A 661 8.82 -6.91 -27.22
C ARG A 661 9.82 -8.07 -27.11
N GLY A 662 10.80 -8.10 -28.02
CA GLY A 662 11.87 -9.09 -28.03
C GLY A 662 11.48 -10.47 -28.58
N HIS A 663 10.29 -10.61 -29.15
CA HIS A 663 9.84 -11.83 -29.81
C HIS A 663 9.39 -11.55 -31.25
N THR A 664 9.64 -12.51 -32.14
CA THR A 664 9.11 -12.51 -33.51
C THR A 664 8.18 -13.71 -33.63
N LEU A 665 6.93 -13.45 -34.04
CA LEU A 665 5.89 -14.47 -34.14
C LEU A 665 6.36 -15.68 -34.95
N GLY A 666 6.11 -16.88 -34.43
CA GLY A 666 6.48 -18.15 -35.08
C GLY A 666 7.93 -18.62 -34.86
N GLN A 667 8.77 -17.84 -34.17
CA GLN A 667 10.11 -18.28 -33.75
C GLN A 667 10.09 -18.90 -32.35
N PRO A 668 11.05 -19.79 -31.99
CA PRO A 668 11.21 -20.23 -30.61
C PRO A 668 11.41 -19.04 -29.65
N TYR A 669 10.71 -19.06 -28.52
CA TYR A 669 10.83 -18.00 -27.54
C TYR A 669 12.07 -18.19 -26.67
N ARG A 670 12.91 -17.16 -26.60
CA ARG A 670 14.03 -17.05 -25.65
C ARG A 670 13.76 -15.89 -24.73
N ASN A 671 13.69 -16.10 -23.42
CA ASN A 671 13.29 -15.09 -22.45
C ASN A 671 14.30 -13.93 -22.38
N PRO A 672 13.95 -12.75 -22.92
CA PRO A 672 14.83 -11.59 -22.97
C PRO A 672 14.67 -10.67 -21.76
N LEU A 673 13.84 -11.06 -20.77
CA LEU A 673 13.55 -10.23 -19.62
C LEU A 673 14.82 -9.96 -18.79
N PRO A 674 14.94 -8.76 -18.20
CA PRO A 674 16.13 -8.39 -17.44
C PRO A 674 16.30 -9.29 -16.21
N ILE A 675 17.53 -9.76 -16.02
CA ILE A 675 17.96 -10.44 -14.79
C ILE A 675 18.62 -9.40 -13.90
N VAL A 676 18.12 -9.30 -12.67
CA VAL A 676 18.70 -8.44 -11.63
C VAL A 676 19.56 -9.29 -10.72
N THR A 677 20.86 -9.01 -10.67
CA THR A 677 21.70 -9.49 -9.57
C THR A 677 21.38 -8.66 -8.33
N MET A 678 20.66 -9.29 -7.41
CA MET A 678 20.21 -8.66 -6.17
C MET A 678 21.35 -8.52 -5.18
N ALA A 679 22.14 -9.59 -5.03
CA ALA A 679 23.27 -9.65 -4.12
C ALA A 679 24.34 -10.58 -4.67
N THR A 680 25.58 -10.35 -4.27
CA THR A 680 26.74 -11.17 -4.65
C THR A 680 27.66 -11.32 -3.45
N ASP A 681 28.24 -12.50 -3.30
CA ASP A 681 29.38 -12.72 -2.43
C ASP A 681 30.42 -13.57 -3.15
N ARG A 682 31.69 -13.31 -2.88
CA ARG A 682 32.83 -13.98 -3.51
C ARG A 682 33.95 -14.15 -2.50
N ILE A 683 34.53 -15.35 -2.50
CA ILE A 683 35.66 -15.70 -1.64
C ILE A 683 36.63 -16.62 -2.39
N THR A 684 37.92 -16.48 -2.11
CA THR A 684 38.97 -17.40 -2.52
C THR A 684 39.51 -18.11 -1.29
N LEU A 685 39.55 -19.44 -1.33
CA LEU A 685 40.05 -20.30 -0.28
C LEU A 685 41.41 -20.88 -0.70
N PRO A 686 42.43 -20.81 0.17
CA PRO A 686 43.72 -21.41 -0.12
C PRO A 686 43.59 -22.93 -0.27
N VAL A 687 44.52 -23.54 -1.00
CA VAL A 687 44.54 -24.99 -1.24
C VAL A 687 45.93 -25.49 -0.85
N GLU A 688 45.98 -26.56 -0.07
CA GLU A 688 47.24 -27.17 0.36
C GLU A 688 48.08 -27.64 -0.83
N GLY A 689 49.38 -27.37 -0.79
CA GLY A 689 50.32 -27.70 -1.87
C GLY A 689 50.41 -26.63 -2.97
N ILE A 690 49.63 -25.55 -2.90
CA ILE A 690 49.70 -24.42 -3.84
C ILE A 690 50.45 -23.26 -3.20
N GLU A 691 51.64 -22.95 -3.73
CA GLU A 691 52.54 -21.90 -3.20
C GLU A 691 52.26 -20.49 -3.80
N ARG A 692 51.22 -20.35 -4.62
CA ARG A 692 50.83 -19.06 -5.18
C ARG A 692 50.29 -18.16 -4.06
N ALA A 693 50.49 -16.84 -4.19
CA ALA A 693 49.89 -15.90 -3.26
C ALA A 693 48.37 -15.86 -3.47
N ILE A 694 47.61 -15.96 -2.38
CA ILE A 694 46.17 -15.74 -2.40
C ILE A 694 45.89 -14.23 -2.53
N GLY A 695 45.00 -13.86 -3.44
CA GLY A 695 44.51 -12.48 -3.50
C GLY A 695 43.69 -12.13 -2.27
N ASP A 696 43.60 -10.84 -1.94
CA ASP A 696 42.80 -10.39 -0.80
C ASP A 696 41.32 -10.70 -0.99
N ASN A 697 40.73 -11.31 0.03
CA ASN A 697 39.28 -11.52 0.07
C ASN A 697 38.57 -10.21 0.46
N PRO A 698 37.46 -9.84 -0.20
CA PRO A 698 36.66 -8.69 0.21
C PRO A 698 36.22 -8.85 1.67
N SER A 699 36.42 -7.81 2.50
CA SER A 699 35.99 -7.84 3.89
C SER A 699 34.46 -7.91 4.01
N ARG A 700 33.98 -8.49 5.12
CA ARG A 700 32.56 -8.54 5.52
C ARG A 700 32.27 -7.74 6.78
N ASP A 701 33.09 -6.73 7.06
CA ASP A 701 32.89 -5.80 8.19
C ASP A 701 31.60 -4.97 8.06
N ASP A 702 30.95 -4.98 6.88
CA ASP A 702 29.62 -4.43 6.67
C ASP A 702 28.52 -5.19 7.45
N ILE A 703 28.79 -6.43 7.88
CA ILE A 703 27.88 -7.26 8.66
C ILE A 703 28.52 -7.61 10.01
N PRO A 704 27.92 -7.20 11.15
CA PRO A 704 28.41 -7.61 12.45
C PRO A 704 28.49 -9.13 12.59
N THR A 705 29.59 -9.65 13.14
CA THR A 705 29.85 -11.09 13.32
C THR A 705 28.69 -11.82 14.01
N TRP A 706 28.12 -11.20 15.06
CA TRP A 706 26.97 -11.78 15.77
C TRP A 706 25.74 -11.92 14.87
N GLN A 707 25.54 -10.99 13.94
CA GLN A 707 24.41 -11.00 13.03
C GLN A 707 24.58 -12.11 11.99
N ARG A 708 25.81 -12.37 11.50
CA ARG A 708 26.08 -13.50 10.59
C ARG A 708 25.74 -14.84 11.24
N TRP A 709 26.16 -15.05 12.49
CA TRP A 709 25.78 -16.24 13.27
C TRP A 709 24.28 -16.33 13.52
N ASN A 710 23.64 -15.22 13.84
CA ASN A 710 22.20 -15.20 14.11
C ASN A 710 21.38 -15.48 12.84
N ASP A 711 21.77 -14.91 11.70
CA ASP A 711 21.12 -15.15 10.40
C ASP A 711 21.25 -16.62 9.97
N TYR A 712 22.44 -17.21 10.15
CA TYR A 712 22.68 -18.63 9.93
C TYR A 712 21.80 -19.49 10.86
N GLY A 713 21.81 -19.22 12.17
CA GLY A 713 20.98 -19.94 13.15
C GLY A 713 19.47 -19.81 12.88
N ILE A 714 19.00 -18.63 12.42
CA ILE A 714 17.59 -18.42 12.04
C ILE A 714 17.22 -19.30 10.85
N GLY A 715 18.05 -19.37 9.82
CA GLY A 715 17.77 -20.23 8.66
C GLY A 715 17.66 -21.70 9.07
N LEU A 716 18.63 -22.20 9.84
CA LEU A 716 18.60 -23.58 10.37
C LEU A 716 17.37 -23.85 11.25
N LEU A 717 16.96 -22.88 12.09
CA LEU A 717 15.76 -23.00 12.92
C LEU A 717 14.47 -23.10 12.08
N LEU A 718 14.42 -22.42 10.93
CA LEU A 718 13.24 -22.38 10.06
C LEU A 718 13.09 -23.62 9.17
N GLU A 719 14.16 -24.37 8.91
CA GLU A 719 14.09 -25.72 8.29
C GLU A 719 13.43 -26.78 9.22
N GLY A 720 13.07 -26.38 10.44
CA GLY A 720 12.31 -27.20 11.37
C GLY A 720 13.19 -28.23 12.07
N LYS A 721 12.68 -29.46 12.22
CA LYS A 721 13.31 -30.49 13.06
C LYS A 721 14.65 -31.01 12.53
N ALA A 722 14.94 -30.81 11.24
CA ALA A 722 16.12 -31.36 10.60
C ALA A 722 17.44 -30.78 11.17
N GLU A 723 17.44 -29.51 11.56
CA GLU A 723 18.67 -28.77 11.86
C GLU A 723 18.67 -28.03 13.21
N LEU A 724 17.77 -28.39 14.14
CA LEU A 724 17.67 -27.73 15.45
C LEU A 724 18.98 -27.79 16.25
N LYS A 725 19.73 -28.89 16.14
CA LYS A 725 21.05 -29.06 16.79
C LYS A 725 22.08 -28.05 16.27
N GLN A 726 22.12 -27.85 14.95
CA GLN A 726 23.00 -26.88 14.30
C GLN A 726 22.56 -25.45 14.65
N ALA A 727 21.24 -25.18 14.69
CA ALA A 727 20.70 -23.91 15.12
C ALA A 727 21.09 -23.58 16.59
N GLU A 728 21.00 -24.56 17.49
CA GLU A 728 21.46 -24.43 18.89
C GLU A 728 22.94 -24.03 18.94
N ALA A 729 23.80 -24.70 18.18
CA ALA A 729 25.22 -24.38 18.13
C ALA A 729 25.46 -22.95 17.63
N ALA A 730 24.76 -22.52 16.58
CA ALA A 730 24.86 -21.16 16.04
C ALA A 730 24.43 -20.10 17.06
N PHE A 731 23.29 -20.28 17.75
CA PHE A 731 22.81 -19.31 18.73
C PHE A 731 23.67 -19.25 20.00
N LYS A 732 24.36 -20.34 20.36
CA LYS A 732 25.39 -20.31 21.42
C LYS A 732 26.57 -19.41 21.03
N GLU A 733 26.98 -19.37 19.77
CA GLU A 733 27.99 -18.41 19.31
C GLU A 733 27.48 -16.96 19.41
N VAL A 734 26.21 -16.71 19.10
CA VAL A 734 25.59 -15.38 19.29
C VAL A 734 25.60 -14.98 20.78
N GLU A 735 25.27 -15.91 21.68
CA GLU A 735 25.29 -15.68 23.13
C GLU A 735 26.72 -15.37 23.64
N LYS A 736 27.74 -16.11 23.16
CA LYS A 736 29.17 -15.84 23.48
C LYS A 736 29.61 -14.44 23.06
N LEU A 737 29.00 -13.88 22.01
CA LEU A 737 29.25 -12.52 21.54
C LEU A 737 28.50 -11.45 22.36
N GLY A 738 27.87 -11.82 23.48
CA GLY A 738 27.23 -10.90 24.42
C GLY A 738 25.88 -10.36 23.95
N ARG A 739 25.25 -11.00 22.95
CA ARG A 739 23.98 -10.56 22.35
C ARG A 739 22.80 -11.29 22.93
N PHE A 740 21.72 -10.56 23.26
CA PHE A 740 20.47 -11.15 23.75
C PHE A 740 19.82 -12.09 22.73
N ASP A 741 20.08 -11.85 21.44
CA ASP A 741 19.51 -12.61 20.32
C ASP A 741 19.82 -14.11 20.46
N GLY A 742 21.00 -14.45 20.99
CA GLY A 742 21.45 -15.82 21.24
C GLY A 742 20.53 -16.58 22.20
N PRO A 743 20.49 -16.22 23.50
CA PRO A 743 19.61 -16.89 24.47
C PRO A 743 18.12 -16.78 24.10
N LEU A 744 17.69 -15.69 23.46
CA LEU A 744 16.28 -15.56 23.02
C LEU A 744 15.92 -16.57 21.92
N ASN A 745 16.81 -16.82 20.96
CA ASN A 745 16.58 -17.80 19.91
C ASN A 745 16.88 -19.24 20.35
N LEU A 746 17.79 -19.45 21.31
CA LEU A 746 17.92 -20.73 22.02
C LEU A 746 16.61 -21.14 22.70
N ALA A 747 15.89 -20.18 23.31
CA ALA A 747 14.58 -20.46 23.88
C ALA A 747 13.57 -20.97 22.84
N ARG A 748 13.62 -20.47 21.59
CA ARG A 748 12.79 -20.98 20.48
C ARG A 748 13.19 -22.40 20.08
N VAL A 749 14.49 -22.69 19.99
CA VAL A 749 15.00 -24.04 19.72
C VAL A 749 14.51 -25.02 20.80
N TYR A 750 14.75 -24.70 22.07
CA TYR A 750 14.37 -25.55 23.19
C TYR A 750 12.86 -25.72 23.32
N GLN A 751 12.08 -24.68 23.04
CA GLN A 751 10.62 -24.78 22.96
C GLN A 751 10.20 -25.77 21.85
N ASN A 752 10.80 -25.70 20.66
CA ASN A 752 10.48 -26.60 19.55
C ASN A 752 10.87 -28.07 19.85
N GLU A 753 11.94 -28.28 20.61
CA GLU A 753 12.37 -29.62 21.07
C GLU A 753 11.60 -30.12 22.30
N GLY A 754 10.80 -29.28 22.96
CA GLY A 754 10.11 -29.61 24.21
C GLY A 754 11.03 -29.60 25.45
N ARG A 755 12.21 -29.00 25.36
CA ARG A 755 13.18 -28.79 26.46
C ARG A 755 12.80 -27.56 27.28
N LEU A 756 11.66 -27.63 27.96
CA LEU A 756 10.97 -26.44 28.49
C LEU A 756 11.75 -25.72 29.62
N ASP A 757 12.45 -26.45 30.49
CA ASP A 757 13.24 -25.83 31.56
C ASP A 757 14.46 -25.08 31.00
N GLU A 758 15.10 -25.62 29.97
CA GLU A 758 16.19 -24.94 29.27
C GLU A 758 15.68 -23.71 28.50
N ALA A 759 14.46 -23.78 27.95
CA ALA A 759 13.81 -22.62 27.35
C ALA A 759 13.58 -21.50 28.38
N VAL A 760 13.08 -21.84 29.59
CA VAL A 760 12.91 -20.88 30.69
C VAL A 760 14.26 -20.27 31.09
N ASP A 761 15.30 -21.07 31.24
CA ASP A 761 16.62 -20.58 31.62
C ASP A 761 17.26 -19.71 30.52
N ALA A 762 17.03 -20.03 29.25
CA ALA A 762 17.45 -19.20 28.13
C ALA A 762 16.72 -17.84 28.14
N ILE A 763 15.42 -17.81 28.40
CA ILE A 763 14.66 -16.55 28.57
C ILE A 763 15.23 -15.71 29.72
N LYS A 764 15.54 -16.33 30.87
CA LYS A 764 16.16 -15.63 32.02
C LYS A 764 17.51 -15.02 31.63
N ARG A 765 18.35 -15.75 30.89
CA ARG A 765 19.64 -15.23 30.41
C ARG A 765 19.44 -14.06 29.45
N ALA A 766 18.51 -14.14 28.51
CA ALA A 766 18.16 -13.04 27.61
C ALA A 766 17.75 -11.76 28.39
N ALA A 767 17.01 -11.92 29.48
CA ALA A 767 16.58 -10.82 30.34
C ALA A 767 17.72 -10.14 31.12
N THR A 768 18.93 -10.72 31.19
CA THR A 768 20.09 -10.10 31.83
C THR A 768 20.84 -9.09 30.94
N HIS A 769 20.55 -9.08 29.63
CA HIS A 769 21.15 -8.13 28.69
C HIS A 769 20.45 -6.77 28.77
N ASN A 770 21.24 -5.70 28.86
CA ASN A 770 20.72 -4.33 29.02
C ASN A 770 21.10 -3.36 27.88
N ASP A 771 22.04 -3.73 27.00
CA ASP A 771 22.49 -2.86 25.90
C ASP A 771 22.79 -3.66 24.61
N PRO A 772 21.85 -3.66 23.65
CA PRO A 772 20.44 -3.34 23.82
C PRO A 772 19.72 -4.40 24.67
N PRO A 773 18.64 -4.04 25.38
CA PRO A 773 17.83 -5.00 26.10
C PRO A 773 17.06 -5.91 25.15
N ALA A 774 16.78 -7.13 25.59
CA ALA A 774 15.90 -8.05 24.86
C ALA A 774 14.47 -7.47 24.74
N PRO A 775 13.77 -7.64 23.60
CA PRO A 775 12.42 -7.15 23.42
C PRO A 775 11.45 -7.76 24.45
N PRO A 776 10.85 -6.96 25.36
CA PRO A 776 10.02 -7.48 26.46
C PRO A 776 8.76 -8.19 25.96
N TRP A 777 8.20 -7.77 24.83
CA TRP A 777 7.04 -8.43 24.20
C TRP A 777 7.40 -9.82 23.65
N THR A 778 8.57 -10.00 23.03
CA THR A 778 8.99 -11.32 22.54
C THR A 778 9.34 -12.26 23.69
N MET A 779 9.99 -11.76 24.75
CA MET A 779 10.22 -12.53 25.96
C MET A 779 8.92 -12.95 26.64
N SER A 780 7.94 -12.04 26.72
CA SER A 780 6.62 -12.34 27.29
C SER A 780 5.87 -13.37 26.45
N TRP A 781 5.88 -13.24 25.12
CA TRP A 781 5.29 -14.26 24.23
C TRP A 781 5.93 -15.64 24.42
N LEU A 782 7.28 -15.73 24.39
CA LEU A 782 7.98 -17.00 24.59
C LEU A 782 7.69 -17.58 25.97
N SER A 783 7.71 -16.75 27.02
CA SER A 783 7.34 -17.18 28.38
C SER A 783 5.92 -17.73 28.43
N GLY A 784 4.97 -17.07 27.74
CA GLY A 784 3.59 -17.53 27.63
C GLY A 784 3.48 -18.89 26.94
N ALA A 785 4.17 -19.05 25.80
CA ALA A 785 4.15 -20.28 25.02
C ALA A 785 4.81 -21.46 25.77
N VAL A 786 5.92 -21.22 26.46
CA VAL A 786 6.60 -22.22 27.31
C VAL A 786 5.74 -22.59 28.52
N ASN A 787 5.17 -21.60 29.22
CA ASN A 787 4.26 -21.84 30.35
C ASN A 787 3.03 -22.66 29.92
N ALA A 788 2.45 -22.37 28.75
CA ALA A 788 1.33 -23.13 28.21
C ALA A 788 1.69 -24.60 27.98
N GLN A 789 2.86 -24.87 27.39
CA GLN A 789 3.35 -26.24 27.18
C GLN A 789 3.66 -26.97 28.50
N GLN A 790 4.07 -26.25 29.55
CA GLN A 790 4.26 -26.80 30.91
C GLN A 790 2.93 -26.97 31.69
N GLY A 791 1.79 -26.58 31.11
CA GLY A 791 0.48 -26.62 31.79
C GLY A 791 0.28 -25.52 32.84
N ARG A 792 1.19 -24.53 32.92
CA ARG A 792 1.09 -23.33 33.77
C ARG A 792 0.24 -22.27 33.09
N LEU A 793 -1.06 -22.56 33.01
CA LEU A 793 -1.99 -21.82 32.16
C LEU A 793 -2.29 -20.41 32.66
N ASP A 794 -2.34 -20.17 33.96
CA ASP A 794 -2.62 -18.84 34.52
C ASP A 794 -1.46 -17.87 34.21
N GLU A 795 -0.21 -18.34 34.34
CA GLU A 795 0.98 -17.60 33.92
C GLU A 795 1.02 -17.40 32.41
N ALA A 796 0.66 -18.41 31.62
CA ALA A 796 0.60 -18.29 30.16
C ALA A 796 -0.38 -17.20 29.71
N ILE A 797 -1.60 -17.21 30.28
CA ILE A 797 -2.64 -16.22 30.03
C ILE A 797 -2.14 -14.81 30.36
N GLY A 798 -1.53 -14.62 31.54
CA GLY A 798 -0.97 -13.34 31.95
C GLY A 798 0.11 -12.84 30.98
N ASN A 799 1.04 -13.71 30.57
CA ASN A 799 2.10 -13.38 29.62
C ASN A 799 1.54 -12.94 28.25
N PHE A 800 0.57 -13.67 27.69
CA PHE A 800 -0.04 -13.29 26.41
C PHE A 800 -0.84 -11.99 26.51
N GLN A 801 -1.53 -11.75 27.63
CA GLN A 801 -2.21 -10.47 27.89
C GLN A 801 -1.21 -9.31 27.98
N THR A 802 -0.05 -9.51 28.61
CA THR A 802 1.03 -8.50 28.64
C THR A 802 1.48 -8.14 27.23
N VAL A 803 1.66 -9.12 26.33
CA VAL A 803 1.98 -8.85 24.93
C VAL A 803 0.89 -8.01 24.27
N LEU A 804 -0.37 -8.44 24.32
CA LEU A 804 -1.48 -7.80 23.60
C LEU A 804 -1.87 -6.42 24.17
N THR A 805 -1.39 -6.07 25.36
CA THR A 805 -1.57 -4.74 25.97
C THR A 805 -0.35 -3.84 25.81
N THR A 806 0.77 -4.35 25.30
CA THR A 806 2.00 -3.59 25.09
C THR A 806 1.86 -2.62 23.91
N LYS A 807 2.15 -1.35 24.16
CA LYS A 807 2.29 -0.29 23.16
C LYS A 807 3.58 0.47 23.41
N VAL A 808 4.26 0.86 22.33
CA VAL A 808 5.52 1.63 22.37
C VAL A 808 5.35 2.83 21.43
N PRO A 809 4.63 3.90 21.85
CA PRO A 809 4.22 4.99 20.96
C PRO A 809 5.38 5.67 20.24
N GLU A 810 6.52 5.83 20.90
CA GLU A 810 7.73 6.44 20.35
C GLU A 810 8.35 5.64 19.19
N ARG A 811 8.09 4.33 19.13
CA ARG A 811 8.49 3.44 18.03
C ARG A 811 7.33 3.09 17.09
N GLY A 812 6.11 3.51 17.42
CA GLY A 812 4.89 3.17 16.68
C GLY A 812 4.44 1.71 16.83
N PHE A 813 4.85 0.99 17.87
CA PHE A 813 4.43 -0.40 18.09
C PHE A 813 3.12 -0.51 18.85
N ASP A 814 2.26 -1.42 18.40
CA ASP A 814 0.99 -1.78 19.04
C ASP A 814 0.70 -3.26 18.82
N PHE A 815 1.01 -4.10 19.80
CA PHE A 815 0.89 -5.56 19.68
C PHE A 815 -0.55 -6.06 19.88
N SER A 816 -1.52 -5.18 20.13
CA SER A 816 -2.93 -5.57 20.31
C SER A 816 -3.54 -6.22 19.06
N ARG A 817 -2.92 -6.03 17.89
CA ARG A 817 -3.35 -6.61 16.60
C ARG A 817 -2.68 -7.95 16.26
N ASP A 818 -1.80 -8.49 17.12
CA ASP A 818 -1.19 -9.80 16.91
C ASP A 818 -2.21 -10.92 17.15
N TYR A 819 -2.93 -11.30 16.09
CA TYR A 819 -3.95 -12.34 16.17
C TYR A 819 -3.34 -13.73 16.38
N SER A 820 -2.04 -13.94 16.10
CA SER A 820 -1.36 -15.21 16.41
C SER A 820 -1.22 -15.36 17.93
N VAL A 821 -0.74 -14.34 18.62
CA VAL A 821 -0.64 -14.35 20.09
C VAL A 821 -2.02 -14.38 20.74
N ARG A 822 -3.01 -13.70 20.14
CA ARG A 822 -4.40 -13.75 20.59
C ARG A 822 -5.01 -15.15 20.50
N ASN A 823 -4.70 -15.90 19.44
CA ASN A 823 -5.09 -17.30 19.34
C ASN A 823 -4.42 -18.17 20.42
N GLU A 824 -3.14 -17.93 20.72
CA GLU A 824 -2.43 -18.63 21.81
C GLU A 824 -3.07 -18.32 23.18
N LEU A 825 -3.47 -17.06 23.42
CA LEU A 825 -4.25 -16.65 24.61
C LEU A 825 -5.59 -17.38 24.70
N GLY A 826 -6.40 -17.35 23.64
CA GLY A 826 -7.70 -18.01 23.60
C GLY A 826 -7.57 -19.51 23.82
N GLN A 827 -6.52 -20.13 23.28
CA GLN A 827 -6.23 -21.54 23.47
C GLN A 827 -5.86 -21.85 24.93
N ALA A 828 -5.06 -21.02 25.58
CA ALA A 828 -4.72 -21.17 27.00
C ALA A 828 -5.95 -21.00 27.91
N GLN A 829 -6.81 -20.01 27.64
CA GLN A 829 -8.09 -19.83 28.33
C GLN A 829 -9.02 -21.03 28.15
N PHE A 830 -9.11 -21.56 26.93
CA PHE A 830 -9.91 -22.76 26.66
C PHE A 830 -9.37 -23.98 27.42
N GLN A 831 -8.05 -24.20 27.42
CA GLN A 831 -7.40 -25.27 28.18
C GLN A 831 -7.62 -25.09 29.69
N ARG A 832 -7.63 -23.84 30.18
CA ARG A 832 -7.91 -23.53 31.58
C ARG A 832 -9.32 -23.94 31.97
N ALA A 833 -10.31 -23.71 31.09
CA ALA A 833 -11.66 -24.22 31.27
C ALA A 833 -11.70 -25.76 31.39
N GLN A 834 -10.89 -26.49 30.62
CA GLN A 834 -10.84 -27.97 30.65
C GLN A 834 -10.32 -28.57 31.97
N GLN A 835 -9.70 -27.76 32.84
CA GLN A 835 -9.28 -28.20 34.17
C GLN A 835 -10.46 -28.30 35.16
N PHE A 836 -11.60 -27.67 34.86
CA PHE A 836 -12.80 -27.66 35.70
C PHE A 836 -13.82 -28.70 35.23
N ARG A 837 -13.71 -29.93 35.75
CA ARG A 837 -14.45 -31.10 35.23
C ARG A 837 -15.75 -31.43 35.99
N SER A 838 -15.86 -31.03 37.26
CA SER A 838 -17.04 -31.36 38.07
C SER A 838 -18.22 -30.43 37.79
N GLU A 839 -19.44 -30.90 38.05
CA GLU A 839 -20.65 -30.07 37.94
C GLU A 839 -20.62 -28.89 38.92
N ALA A 840 -20.02 -29.07 40.10
CA ALA A 840 -19.81 -28.00 41.08
C ALA A 840 -18.92 -26.86 40.55
N GLN A 841 -18.04 -27.15 39.60
CA GLN A 841 -17.13 -26.16 38.98
C GLN A 841 -17.66 -25.62 37.65
N LYS A 842 -18.88 -25.99 37.24
CA LYS A 842 -19.47 -25.58 35.95
C LYS A 842 -19.45 -24.07 35.74
N ALA A 843 -19.83 -23.28 36.74
CA ALA A 843 -19.82 -21.82 36.63
C ALA A 843 -18.42 -21.25 36.32
N GLN A 844 -17.36 -21.87 36.87
CA GLN A 844 -15.97 -21.46 36.62
C GLN A 844 -15.53 -21.90 35.22
N ARG A 845 -15.86 -23.13 34.82
CA ARG A 845 -15.62 -23.62 33.45
C ARG A 845 -16.27 -22.70 32.43
N ASP A 846 -17.55 -22.40 32.61
CA ASP A 846 -18.35 -21.61 31.67
C ASP A 846 -17.84 -20.16 31.59
N SER A 847 -17.37 -19.59 32.71
CA SER A 847 -16.70 -18.28 32.71
C SER A 847 -15.44 -18.27 31.84
N TRP A 848 -14.58 -19.27 31.97
CA TRP A 848 -13.37 -19.38 31.14
C TRP A 848 -13.68 -19.65 29.67
N LEU A 849 -14.70 -20.47 29.37
CA LEU A 849 -15.16 -20.68 28.00
C LEU A 849 -15.64 -19.36 27.37
N ARG A 850 -16.40 -18.54 28.10
CA ARG A 850 -16.85 -17.22 27.62
C ARG A 850 -15.69 -16.26 27.37
N GLN A 851 -14.66 -16.28 28.22
CA GLN A 851 -13.44 -15.48 27.98
C GLN A 851 -12.70 -15.95 26.73
N ALA A 852 -12.54 -17.27 26.54
CA ALA A 852 -11.93 -17.82 25.33
C ALA A 852 -12.72 -17.42 24.07
N ILE A 853 -14.05 -17.48 24.12
CA ILE A 853 -14.94 -17.05 23.03
C ILE A 853 -14.74 -15.57 22.69
N ASP A 854 -14.70 -14.69 23.69
CA ASP A 854 -14.43 -13.25 23.46
C ASP A 854 -13.07 -13.04 22.78
N THR A 855 -12.02 -13.71 23.28
CA THR A 855 -10.68 -13.65 22.69
C THR A 855 -10.65 -14.11 21.24
N PHE A 856 -11.28 -15.24 20.91
CA PHE A 856 -11.31 -15.74 19.53
C PHE A 856 -12.18 -14.87 18.60
N ASN A 857 -13.27 -14.28 19.10
CA ASN A 857 -14.05 -13.31 18.33
C ASN A 857 -13.24 -12.04 18.02
N GLN A 858 -12.39 -11.61 18.94
CA GLN A 858 -11.44 -10.52 18.68
C GLN A 858 -10.38 -10.91 17.63
N THR A 859 -9.95 -12.18 17.57
CA THR A 859 -9.14 -12.67 16.43
C THR A 859 -9.93 -12.53 15.12
N LEU A 860 -11.18 -12.99 15.07
CA LEU A 860 -12.00 -12.93 13.86
C LEU A 860 -12.35 -11.51 13.39
N ALA A 861 -12.32 -10.53 14.30
CA ALA A 861 -12.43 -9.11 13.94
C ALA A 861 -11.20 -8.60 13.16
N ILE A 862 -10.02 -9.19 13.39
CA ILE A 862 -8.77 -8.84 12.68
C ILE A 862 -8.60 -9.70 11.42
N ASP A 863 -8.85 -11.01 11.52
CA ASP A 863 -8.79 -11.97 10.42
C ASP A 863 -10.03 -12.88 10.44
N SER A 864 -11.04 -12.55 9.64
CA SER A 864 -12.31 -13.29 9.60
C SER A 864 -12.22 -14.66 8.94
N GLU A 865 -11.06 -15.01 8.40
CA GLU A 865 -10.78 -16.27 7.70
C GLU A 865 -9.92 -17.22 8.56
N ASN A 866 -9.78 -16.93 9.86
CA ASN A 866 -8.89 -17.63 10.77
C ASN A 866 -9.42 -19.01 11.19
N ALA A 867 -9.00 -20.07 10.48
CA ALA A 867 -9.45 -21.44 10.73
C ALA A 867 -9.22 -21.94 12.18
N PRO A 868 -8.09 -21.65 12.87
CA PRO A 868 -7.89 -22.03 14.26
C PRO A 868 -8.86 -21.38 15.25
N ALA A 869 -9.21 -20.10 15.05
CA ALA A 869 -10.19 -19.42 15.90
C ALA A 869 -11.59 -20.02 15.72
N HIS A 870 -12.01 -20.27 14.46
CA HIS A 870 -13.27 -20.96 14.19
C HIS A 870 -13.33 -22.36 14.81
N TYR A 871 -12.25 -23.13 14.74
CA TYR A 871 -12.18 -24.45 15.38
C TYR A 871 -12.40 -24.38 16.89
N ASN A 872 -11.72 -23.45 17.58
CA ASN A 872 -11.84 -23.36 19.02
C ASN A 872 -13.17 -22.72 19.48
N LEU A 873 -13.74 -21.81 18.69
CA LEU A 873 -15.09 -21.29 18.93
C LEU A 873 -16.14 -22.39 18.84
N GLU A 874 -16.06 -23.26 17.83
CA GLU A 874 -16.96 -24.40 17.68
C GLU A 874 -16.96 -25.29 18.94
N ARG A 875 -15.76 -25.65 19.42
CA ARG A 875 -15.60 -26.46 20.63
C ARG A 875 -16.11 -25.76 21.89
N ALA A 876 -15.84 -24.46 22.03
CA ALA A 876 -16.24 -23.68 23.20
C ALA A 876 -17.77 -23.51 23.28
N TYR A 877 -18.42 -23.16 22.16
CA TYR A 877 -19.87 -23.06 22.08
C TYR A 877 -20.55 -24.40 22.32
N ARG A 878 -20.04 -25.50 21.75
CA ARG A 878 -20.58 -26.84 22.00
C ARG A 878 -20.52 -27.22 23.48
N GLN A 879 -19.45 -26.86 24.19
CA GLN A 879 -19.37 -27.11 25.64
C GLN A 879 -20.31 -26.25 26.47
N LEU A 880 -20.68 -25.06 25.98
CA LEU A 880 -21.70 -24.21 26.60
C LEU A 880 -23.14 -24.59 26.23
N GLY A 881 -23.33 -25.53 25.29
CA GLY A 881 -24.65 -25.96 24.80
C GLY A 881 -25.27 -24.99 23.77
N ASP A 882 -24.46 -24.16 23.13
CA ASP A 882 -24.88 -23.28 22.03
C ASP A 882 -24.60 -23.97 20.68
N ASP A 883 -25.49 -24.89 20.29
CA ASP A 883 -25.30 -25.74 19.11
C ASP A 883 -25.34 -24.93 17.80
N GLU A 884 -26.12 -23.84 17.74
CA GLU A 884 -26.21 -22.98 16.56
C GLU A 884 -24.86 -22.31 16.25
N GLN A 885 -24.24 -21.69 17.26
CA GLN A 885 -22.91 -21.09 17.08
C GLN A 885 -21.85 -22.15 16.84
N ALA A 886 -21.94 -23.30 17.51
CA ALA A 886 -21.01 -24.40 17.30
C ALA A 886 -21.04 -24.89 15.83
N GLU A 887 -22.22 -25.12 15.27
CA GLU A 887 -22.39 -25.53 13.87
C GLU A 887 -21.89 -24.46 12.88
N TYR A 888 -22.20 -23.18 13.13
CA TYR A 888 -21.72 -22.07 12.32
C TYR A 888 -20.18 -22.04 12.26
N HIS A 889 -19.53 -22.06 13.43
CA HIS A 889 -18.07 -22.01 13.51
C HIS A 889 -17.42 -23.30 12.99
N GLY A 890 -18.07 -24.47 13.16
CA GLY A 890 -17.62 -25.74 12.58
C GLY A 890 -17.59 -25.71 11.06
N ARG A 891 -18.65 -25.17 10.44
CA ARG A 891 -18.70 -24.98 8.97
C ARG A 891 -17.65 -23.99 8.48
N MET A 892 -17.46 -22.87 9.17
CA MET A 892 -16.41 -21.90 8.81
C MET A 892 -15.00 -22.49 8.97
N HIS A 893 -14.77 -23.30 10.01
CA HIS A 893 -13.50 -24.02 10.16
C HIS A 893 -13.24 -24.94 8.96
N LEU A 894 -14.21 -25.75 8.56
CA LEU A 894 -14.07 -26.65 7.39
C LEU A 894 -13.86 -25.90 6.08
N LYS A 895 -14.52 -24.73 5.93
CA LYS A 895 -14.33 -23.83 4.79
C LYS A 895 -12.89 -23.33 4.70
N TYR A 896 -12.34 -22.78 5.79
CA TYR A 896 -11.03 -22.12 5.78
C TYR A 896 -9.84 -23.06 6.03
N LYS A 897 -10.06 -24.24 6.60
CA LYS A 897 -9.01 -25.25 6.79
C LYS A 897 -8.51 -25.74 5.41
N GLY A 898 -7.20 -25.95 5.29
CA GLY A 898 -6.61 -26.62 4.14
C GLY A 898 -7.19 -28.02 3.90
N ASP A 899 -7.04 -28.54 2.69
CA ASP A 899 -7.43 -29.91 2.36
C ASP A 899 -6.25 -30.86 2.56
N ASP A 900 -6.25 -31.63 3.63
CA ASP A 900 -5.18 -32.58 3.93
C ASP A 900 -5.21 -33.80 2.98
N SER A 901 -6.37 -34.11 2.38
CA SER A 901 -6.56 -35.31 1.55
C SER A 901 -5.92 -35.17 0.16
N ILE A 902 -6.02 -33.98 -0.44
CA ILE A 902 -5.42 -33.71 -1.76
C ILE A 902 -3.89 -33.73 -1.68
N GLN A 903 -3.30 -33.32 -0.54
CA GLN A 903 -1.85 -33.31 -0.36
C GLN A 903 -1.28 -34.72 -0.55
N GLY A 904 -1.88 -35.72 0.11
CA GLY A 904 -1.44 -37.11 0.01
C GLY A 904 -1.59 -37.70 -1.40
N ALA A 905 -2.60 -37.29 -2.16
CA ALA A 905 -2.86 -37.81 -3.51
C ALA A 905 -2.00 -37.17 -4.60
N VAL A 906 -1.65 -35.89 -4.45
CA VAL A 906 -1.04 -35.06 -5.50
C VAL A 906 0.47 -34.96 -5.35
N ILE A 907 0.98 -34.80 -4.12
CA ILE A 907 2.42 -34.59 -3.87
C ILE A 907 3.24 -35.76 -4.38
N GLY A 908 2.82 -37.01 -4.12
CA GLY A 908 3.54 -38.19 -4.61
C GLY A 908 3.67 -38.25 -6.14
N LYS A 909 2.63 -37.83 -6.88
CA LYS A 909 2.67 -37.75 -8.36
C LYS A 909 3.65 -36.68 -8.83
N ALA A 910 3.62 -35.51 -8.20
CA ALA A 910 4.52 -34.41 -8.53
C ALA A 910 5.98 -34.78 -8.27
N ARG A 911 6.27 -35.44 -7.15
CA ARG A 911 7.61 -35.90 -6.80
C ARG A 911 8.19 -36.85 -7.87
N MET A 912 7.39 -37.79 -8.37
CA MET A 912 7.79 -38.66 -9.48
C MET A 912 8.00 -37.91 -10.81
N LYS A 913 7.19 -36.87 -11.07
CA LYS A 913 7.22 -36.11 -12.33
C LYS A 913 8.35 -35.09 -12.39
N TYR A 914 8.76 -34.53 -11.26
CA TYR A 914 9.73 -33.44 -11.17
C TYR A 914 10.86 -33.78 -10.19
N PRO A 915 11.86 -34.59 -10.60
CA PRO A 915 12.93 -35.04 -9.71
C PRO A 915 13.72 -33.91 -9.03
N ALA A 916 13.95 -32.81 -9.74
CA ALA A 916 14.66 -31.65 -9.18
C ALA A 916 13.82 -30.93 -8.11
N ALA A 917 12.50 -30.83 -8.33
CA ALA A 917 11.58 -30.22 -7.38
C ALA A 917 11.30 -31.14 -6.17
N ASP A 918 11.30 -32.47 -6.37
CA ASP A 918 11.26 -33.47 -5.30
C ASP A 918 12.48 -33.31 -4.39
N HIS A 919 13.68 -33.26 -4.97
CA HIS A 919 14.92 -33.01 -4.22
C HIS A 919 14.86 -31.69 -3.44
N ALA A 920 14.35 -30.62 -4.06
CA ALA A 920 14.19 -29.33 -3.40
C ALA A 920 13.11 -29.32 -2.30
N ALA A 921 12.18 -30.28 -2.28
CA ALA A 921 11.11 -30.38 -1.29
C ALA A 921 11.48 -31.19 -0.04
N GLU A 922 12.69 -31.75 0.01
CA GLU A 922 13.17 -32.49 1.18
C GLU A 922 13.42 -31.55 2.36
N ALA A 923 13.26 -32.08 3.58
CA ALA A 923 13.45 -31.29 4.81
C ALA A 923 14.91 -30.85 5.03
N LEU A 924 15.86 -31.52 4.38
CA LEU A 924 17.26 -31.14 4.33
C LEU A 924 17.76 -31.36 2.90
N VAL A 925 18.21 -30.30 2.25
CA VAL A 925 18.62 -30.33 0.84
C VAL A 925 20.10 -29.99 0.71
N ILE A 926 20.86 -30.88 0.08
CA ILE A 926 22.27 -30.64 -0.27
C ILE A 926 22.39 -30.58 -1.79
N TYR A 927 22.73 -29.42 -2.32
CA TYR A 927 22.82 -29.18 -3.76
C TYR A 927 24.23 -29.55 -4.28
N PRO A 928 24.39 -30.57 -5.14
CA PRO A 928 25.71 -30.95 -5.64
C PRO A 928 26.20 -29.99 -6.73
N LEU A 929 27.42 -29.49 -6.58
CA LEU A 929 28.05 -28.57 -7.55
C LEU A 929 28.80 -29.27 -8.67
N ASN A 930 29.20 -30.54 -8.49
CA ASN A 930 30.01 -31.30 -9.43
C ASN A 930 29.19 -32.11 -10.44
N ARG A 931 28.04 -31.58 -10.87
CA ARG A 931 27.17 -32.28 -11.83
C ARG A 931 27.62 -32.04 -13.27
N ASP A 932 27.50 -33.07 -14.09
CA ASP A 932 27.53 -32.91 -15.55
C ASP A 932 26.31 -32.07 -15.95
N LEU A 933 26.55 -30.89 -16.52
CA LEU A 933 25.53 -29.92 -16.95
C LEU A 933 25.26 -29.98 -18.44
#